data_AF-A0A093Y5S7-F1
#
_entry.id   AF-A0A093Y5S7-F1
#
_cell.length_a   1.000
_cell.length_b   1.000
_cell.length_c   1.000
_cell.angle_alpha   90.00
_cell.angle_beta   90.00
_cell.angle_gamma   90.00
#
_symmetry.space_group_name_H-M   'P 1'
#
loop_
_entity.id
_entity.type
_entity.pdbx_description
1 polymer ?
#
loop_
_entity_poly.entity_id
_entity_poly.type
_entity_poly.pdbx_seq_one_letter_code
_entity_poly.pdbx_strand_id
1 'polypeptide(L)'
;MATSFFKYATISVAVAVGLYAVLLGLLTTSTFQSHVVYLHAVQMTWFKDLNVPETFGFLKNQVTPFSITTSDSERLYAWHILPIELYRKNELPLVAEPTGFVSDITSRLAFQLLRDDPDARLIIHMHGAGGTVGSGYRVPNYRALSAGQPGKIHVLTFDYRGFGRSTGTPSESGLILDALAVVDWAMNVARIPPSRILIFAQSMGTAVSTAVSQHLALQSPPVVFAGTIVVAPFVDVATLVATYRVAGTVPIISPLARIPLLFNYLKRFIRDKWSSKDYIAQYVQANEANGEKYRLTIIHAEDDYDIPWHHSSTIFWHAVNASVPAGISYDALALKKLESKVDLGAAGSVMEWRTDNGVIREEILKTGLHDVIMGYPSKKPSITLSPLGEFTSTVNEIRAFSSAVLLTFRPVAMSKSSSASTSNQPEPYIVHPISIHTHTLILLHGLGNNGEKFGTELLSTGISSKGLTFTAAFPGTKFIFPNARKRRSSAFRRAVINQWFDIASVENPWHRRDTQVQGLAESAEHVRAIIARELETIPKENIVLAGLSQGCAMSLAILLSLEFPLGGYFGMSGWLPFREDIEDVVAPVGGEDDPFAADETEGDALEPPLMAVGLVRDILSVESATPSKEKTSLTTPVLLCHGEDDEKVKCGLGLEAAQSLSLSLGMDVTWKCYPGLGHCCFWGITKAAYITKMTKSFPLIPTAEFTWVPGSVTINDLPDELIISIARFITLDTNAAARDMPEICANNLTLLSLALCSHRFRGLVEPVLHERFHDGGGDINEHVEKFLLRILERPDRARSLRFIQWQKILNYSLDVDLFGVEGWKVARNRIMELHESPTERDAWDENVEEVGLEAIVALLFVLAPNLEEIVLHACEPIGPGPPVLKWMTAQIRRLQLQKQIDNPAALWKLRSVNVNMWYTNGEDPNHLMQLMTIPSVEIFWASSTLNESVLRDFLLSNNLVLGNIKELSLTCSRIRPDIFMQFLCRFPNLKRLYCDLGEPNALESYPPDLMFVPHFLEPQLEDLHISDRATLLKKGILIQRKLKSLASFTNLRTLRTSWAQLVGQTDIVGDVADALFGQDIPKTSRQITDVLPTSLERLHLVGHCKTAPAVIFELLGQKHRFPRLKCLDLGWQRNFYLDKLIPEDPHFHHQFSKAEALKCLSMCREAGVEMIIWNSVHASKT
;
A
#
# COMPACT_ATOMS: atom_id res chain seq x y z
N MET A 1 35.92 13.65 37.49
CA MET A 1 34.84 13.47 36.47
C MET A 1 35.36 12.94 35.13
N ALA A 2 36.41 13.52 34.54
CA ALA A 2 36.99 13.02 33.28
C ALA A 2 37.40 11.54 33.32
N THR A 3 37.98 11.08 34.43
CA THR A 3 38.33 9.66 34.64
C THR A 3 37.14 8.71 34.68
N SER A 4 35.96 9.15 35.12
CA SER A 4 34.75 8.30 35.18
C SER A 4 34.01 8.23 33.85
N PHE A 5 33.97 9.33 33.09
CA PHE A 5 33.40 9.34 31.74
C PHE A 5 34.23 8.50 30.78
N PHE A 6 35.57 8.63 30.82
CA PHE A 6 36.47 7.71 30.10
C PHE A 6 36.22 6.27 30.54
N LYS A 7 36.04 6.00 31.84
CA LYS A 7 35.75 4.65 32.32
C LYS A 7 34.45 4.07 31.72
N TYR A 8 33.34 4.83 31.68
CA TYR A 8 32.07 4.32 31.14
C TYR A 8 32.06 4.23 29.60
N ALA A 9 32.64 5.20 28.89
CA ALA A 9 32.81 5.11 27.45
C ALA A 9 33.73 3.94 27.06
N THR A 10 34.83 3.74 27.80
CA THR A 10 35.71 2.57 27.64
C THR A 10 34.98 1.27 27.98
N ILE A 11 34.09 1.24 28.97
CA ILE A 11 33.26 0.05 29.27
C ILE A 11 32.28 -0.23 28.13
N SER A 12 31.53 0.76 27.62
CA SER A 12 30.58 0.54 26.53
C SER A 12 31.26 0.12 25.23
N VAL A 13 32.41 0.72 24.91
CA VAL A 13 33.27 0.27 23.80
C VAL A 13 33.81 -1.13 24.09
N ALA A 14 34.25 -1.44 25.31
CA ALA A 14 34.72 -2.77 25.67
C ALA A 14 33.61 -3.83 25.63
N VAL A 15 32.35 -3.48 25.95
CA VAL A 15 31.19 -4.38 25.82
C VAL A 15 30.84 -4.59 24.36
N ALA A 16 30.80 -3.54 23.53
CA ALA A 16 30.56 -3.68 22.09
C ALA A 16 31.67 -4.49 21.40
N VAL A 17 32.93 -4.20 21.73
CA VAL A 17 34.10 -4.98 21.29
C VAL A 17 34.05 -6.40 21.83
N GLY A 18 33.60 -6.59 23.07
CA GLY A 18 33.42 -7.90 23.71
C GLY A 18 32.34 -8.73 23.04
N LEU A 19 31.15 -8.17 22.78
CA LEU A 19 30.06 -8.82 22.04
C LEU A 19 30.47 -9.13 20.61
N TYR A 20 31.18 -8.23 19.95
CA TYR A 20 31.73 -8.46 18.62
C TYR A 20 32.80 -9.56 18.65
N ALA A 21 33.69 -9.58 19.64
CA ALA A 21 34.67 -10.65 19.83
C ALA A 21 34.02 -11.99 20.14
N VAL A 22 32.92 -12.02 20.90
CA VAL A 22 32.10 -13.21 21.14
C VAL A 22 31.46 -13.69 19.84
N LEU A 23 30.89 -12.79 19.03
CA LEU A 23 30.35 -13.13 17.72
C LEU A 23 31.42 -13.70 16.79
N LEU A 24 32.61 -13.10 16.75
CA LEU A 24 33.74 -13.62 15.98
C LEU A 24 34.21 -14.97 16.51
N GLY A 25 34.22 -15.15 17.84
CA GLY A 25 34.50 -16.44 18.48
C GLY A 25 33.47 -17.50 18.09
N LEU A 26 32.18 -17.17 18.09
CA LEU A 26 31.11 -18.06 17.62
C LEU A 26 31.26 -18.38 16.14
N LEU A 27 31.64 -17.41 15.30
CA LEU A 27 31.96 -17.62 13.88
C LEU A 27 33.18 -18.53 13.66
N THR A 28 33.97 -18.87 14.68
CA THR A 28 35.00 -19.93 14.57
C THR A 28 34.43 -21.34 14.79
N THR A 29 33.21 -21.46 15.31
CA THR A 29 32.55 -22.75 15.55
C THR A 29 31.81 -23.24 14.31
N SER A 30 31.91 -24.54 14.04
CA SER A 30 31.33 -25.15 12.84
C SER A 30 29.80 -25.04 12.78
N THR A 31 29.11 -25.24 13.91
CA THR A 31 27.64 -25.18 13.98
C THR A 31 27.11 -23.79 13.65
N PHE A 32 27.72 -22.75 14.23
CA PHE A 32 27.28 -21.38 14.00
C PHE A 32 27.60 -20.92 12.57
N GLN A 33 28.75 -21.33 12.01
CA GLN A 33 29.06 -21.08 10.60
C GLN A 33 28.01 -21.68 9.67
N SER A 34 27.59 -22.94 9.89
CA SER A 34 26.54 -23.56 9.08
C SER A 34 25.22 -22.78 9.14
N HIS A 35 24.81 -22.27 10.31
CA HIS A 35 23.61 -21.44 10.41
C HIS A 35 23.73 -20.12 9.63
N VAL A 36 24.89 -19.47 9.67
CA VAL A 36 25.11 -18.17 9.00
C VAL A 36 25.27 -18.31 7.48
N VAL A 37 26.01 -19.32 7.02
CA VAL A 37 26.26 -19.53 5.58
C VAL A 37 25.01 -20.02 4.85
N TYR A 38 24.29 -20.99 5.45
CA TYR A 38 23.17 -21.64 4.78
C TYR A 38 21.82 -21.00 5.08
N LEU A 39 21.70 -20.28 6.21
CA LEU A 39 20.42 -19.74 6.72
C LEU A 39 19.29 -20.79 6.76
N HIS A 40 19.65 -22.08 6.88
CA HIS A 40 18.76 -23.21 6.63
C HIS A 40 17.59 -23.32 7.64
N ALA A 41 17.72 -22.72 8.82
CA ALA A 41 16.67 -22.67 9.83
C ALA A 41 15.55 -21.66 9.50
N VAL A 42 15.76 -20.77 8.53
CA VAL A 42 14.83 -19.68 8.19
C VAL A 42 13.95 -20.11 7.00
N GLN A 43 12.78 -20.69 7.26
CA GLN A 43 11.96 -21.32 6.21
C GLN A 43 11.12 -20.35 5.35
N MET A 44 10.69 -19.20 5.86
CA MET A 44 9.91 -18.18 5.10
C MET A 44 8.67 -18.71 4.33
N THR A 45 7.99 -19.74 4.84
CA THR A 45 6.78 -20.34 4.23
C THR A 45 5.46 -19.79 4.78
N TRP A 46 5.50 -18.89 5.77
CA TRP A 46 4.34 -18.17 6.33
C TRP A 46 3.17 -19.10 6.72
N PHE A 47 3.44 -20.17 7.47
CA PHE A 47 2.46 -21.17 7.95
C PHE A 47 1.78 -22.01 6.85
N LYS A 48 2.27 -21.98 5.60
CA LYS A 48 1.76 -22.84 4.51
C LYS A 48 2.43 -24.21 4.50
N ASP A 49 1.66 -25.26 4.22
CA ASP A 49 2.18 -26.63 4.11
C ASP A 49 2.79 -26.89 2.72
N LEU A 50 4.08 -27.23 2.68
CA LEU A 50 4.80 -27.57 1.46
C LEU A 50 4.24 -28.82 0.75
N ASN A 51 3.46 -29.66 1.42
CA ASN A 51 2.80 -30.80 0.77
C ASN A 51 1.55 -30.40 0.00
N VAL A 52 1.10 -29.15 0.11
CA VAL A 52 -0.08 -28.63 -0.58
C VAL A 52 0.34 -27.47 -1.49
N PRO A 53 1.00 -27.75 -2.65
CA PRO A 53 1.48 -26.73 -3.58
C PRO A 53 0.40 -25.75 -4.06
N GLU A 54 -0.87 -26.14 -3.99
CA GLU A 54 -2.03 -25.31 -4.32
C GLU A 54 -2.09 -24.04 -3.45
N THR A 55 -1.62 -24.11 -2.19
CA THR A 55 -1.52 -22.93 -1.29
C THR A 55 -0.47 -21.91 -1.76
N PHE A 56 0.42 -22.32 -2.65
CA PHE A 56 1.42 -21.49 -3.33
C PHE A 56 0.98 -21.06 -4.74
N GLY A 57 -0.27 -21.36 -5.11
CA GLY A 57 -0.92 -20.92 -6.35
C GLY A 57 -0.70 -21.84 -7.56
N PHE A 58 -0.30 -23.09 -7.34
CA PHE A 58 -0.30 -24.10 -8.41
C PHE A 58 -1.68 -24.73 -8.59
N LEU A 59 -1.94 -25.32 -9.76
CA LEU A 59 -3.14 -26.12 -10.00
C LEU A 59 -3.03 -27.47 -9.27
N LYS A 60 -4.18 -28.12 -9.03
CA LYS A 60 -4.26 -29.38 -8.28
C LYS A 60 -3.39 -30.45 -8.93
N ASN A 61 -2.45 -31.05 -8.20
CA ASN A 61 -1.49 -32.04 -8.73
C ASN A 61 -0.63 -31.56 -9.93
N GLN A 62 -0.56 -30.25 -10.20
CA GLN A 62 0.44 -29.72 -11.13
C GLN A 62 1.85 -29.89 -10.59
N VAL A 63 1.98 -29.83 -9.26
CA VAL A 63 3.23 -30.08 -8.55
C VAL A 63 3.07 -31.34 -7.72
N THR A 64 4.04 -32.24 -7.84
CA THR A 64 4.11 -33.47 -7.05
C THR A 64 5.22 -33.35 -6.01
N PRO A 65 4.89 -33.23 -4.72
CA PRO A 65 5.87 -33.30 -3.64
C PRO A 65 6.31 -34.74 -3.36
N PHE A 66 7.60 -34.98 -3.24
CA PHE A 66 8.18 -36.32 -3.02
C PHE A 66 9.54 -36.23 -2.32
N SER A 67 10.20 -37.38 -2.07
CA SER A 67 11.55 -37.40 -1.52
C SER A 67 12.56 -38.15 -2.39
N ILE A 68 13.78 -37.62 -2.48
CA ILE A 68 14.95 -38.25 -3.12
C ILE A 68 15.91 -38.67 -2.00
N THR A 69 16.47 -39.88 -2.08
CA THR A 69 17.41 -40.39 -1.07
C THR A 69 18.84 -40.24 -1.58
N THR A 70 19.73 -39.72 -0.74
CA THR A 70 21.16 -39.57 -1.06
C THR A 70 21.94 -40.86 -0.78
N SER A 71 23.17 -40.94 -1.29
CA SER A 71 24.07 -42.08 -1.05
C SER A 71 24.42 -42.28 0.43
N ASP A 72 24.35 -41.22 1.24
CA ASP A 72 24.53 -41.25 2.69
C ASP A 72 23.21 -41.36 3.48
N SER A 73 22.12 -41.78 2.82
CA SER A 73 20.81 -42.07 3.43
C SER A 73 20.04 -40.87 3.98
N GLU A 74 20.40 -39.65 3.59
CA GLU A 74 19.60 -38.45 3.85
C GLU A 74 18.42 -38.37 2.86
N ARG A 75 17.33 -37.77 3.29
CA ARG A 75 16.10 -37.60 2.50
C ARG A 75 15.92 -36.14 2.13
N LEU A 76 15.93 -35.87 0.83
CA LEU A 76 15.71 -34.55 0.26
C LEU A 76 14.25 -34.40 -0.12
N TYR A 77 13.61 -33.33 0.34
CA TYR A 77 12.26 -32.95 -0.05
C TYR A 77 12.29 -32.26 -1.42
N ALA A 78 11.50 -32.76 -2.38
CA ALA A 78 11.54 -32.31 -3.76
C ALA A 78 10.15 -32.06 -4.33
N TRP A 79 10.07 -31.14 -5.29
CA TRP A 79 8.90 -30.83 -6.08
C TRP A 79 9.20 -31.08 -7.56
N HIS A 80 8.39 -31.93 -8.19
CA HIS A 80 8.31 -32.03 -9.64
C HIS A 80 7.14 -31.18 -10.14
N ILE A 81 7.41 -30.27 -11.06
CA ILE A 81 6.46 -29.26 -11.55
C ILE A 81 6.17 -29.54 -13.02
N LEU A 82 4.91 -29.84 -13.31
CA LEU A 82 4.42 -30.12 -14.65
C LEU A 82 4.19 -28.80 -15.42
N PRO A 83 4.63 -28.71 -16.69
CA PRO A 83 4.39 -27.52 -17.48
C PRO A 83 2.91 -27.41 -17.85
N ILE A 84 2.44 -26.16 -17.98
CA ILE A 84 1.01 -25.85 -17.95
C ILE A 84 0.22 -26.42 -19.13
N GLU A 85 0.81 -26.50 -20.33
CA GLU A 85 0.11 -27.06 -21.50
C GLU A 85 -0.04 -28.58 -21.36
N LEU A 86 0.99 -29.25 -20.82
CA LEU A 86 0.97 -30.69 -20.59
C LEU A 86 0.00 -31.07 -19.46
N TYR A 87 -0.08 -30.24 -18.41
CA TYR A 87 -1.11 -30.33 -17.38
C TYR A 87 -2.51 -30.26 -18.01
N ARG A 88 -2.77 -29.23 -18.84
CA ARG A 88 -4.09 -29.02 -19.47
C ARG A 88 -4.53 -30.20 -20.33
N LYS A 89 -3.61 -30.81 -21.08
CA LYS A 89 -3.90 -32.00 -21.91
C LYS A 89 -4.29 -33.22 -21.07
N ASN A 90 -3.88 -33.26 -19.81
CA ASN A 90 -4.09 -34.38 -18.89
C ASN A 90 -4.86 -33.96 -17.62
N GLU A 91 -5.64 -32.89 -17.68
CA GLU A 91 -6.21 -32.26 -16.49
C GLU A 91 -7.16 -33.19 -15.73
N LEU A 92 -8.09 -33.85 -16.42
CA LEU A 92 -9.06 -34.76 -15.80
C LEU A 92 -8.39 -35.89 -15.00
N PRO A 93 -7.43 -36.68 -15.56
CA PRO A 93 -6.77 -37.72 -14.79
C PRO A 93 -5.86 -37.15 -13.69
N LEU A 94 -5.20 -36.01 -13.90
CA LEU A 94 -4.37 -35.37 -12.86
C LEU A 94 -5.22 -34.88 -11.68
N VAL A 95 -6.40 -34.30 -11.92
CA VAL A 95 -7.31 -33.83 -10.86
C VAL A 95 -7.92 -35.00 -10.08
N ALA A 96 -8.09 -36.15 -10.72
CA ALA A 96 -8.61 -37.37 -10.10
C ALA A 96 -7.60 -38.03 -9.14
N GLU A 97 -6.30 -37.80 -9.31
CA GLU A 97 -5.28 -38.33 -8.42
C GLU A 97 -5.35 -37.72 -7.00
N PRO A 98 -4.95 -38.48 -5.95
CA PRO A 98 -4.89 -37.95 -4.59
C PRO A 98 -3.81 -36.87 -4.46
N THR A 99 -4.11 -35.77 -3.78
CA THR A 99 -3.15 -34.68 -3.54
C THR A 99 -2.18 -35.00 -2.41
N GLY A 100 -1.04 -34.29 -2.38
CA GLY A 100 -0.11 -34.36 -1.26
C GLY A 100 1.22 -35.05 -1.58
N PHE A 101 2.03 -35.21 -0.53
CA PHE A 101 3.32 -35.86 -0.59
C PHE A 101 3.22 -37.34 -0.95
N VAL A 102 4.17 -37.82 -1.77
CA VAL A 102 4.33 -39.24 -2.07
C VAL A 102 5.74 -39.76 -1.80
N SER A 103 5.82 -40.97 -1.28
CA SER A 103 7.08 -41.68 -1.11
C SER A 103 7.64 -42.22 -2.42
N ASP A 104 6.76 -42.60 -3.36
CA ASP A 104 7.14 -43.07 -4.70
C ASP A 104 6.46 -42.19 -5.75
N ILE A 105 7.28 -41.38 -6.43
CA ILE A 105 6.83 -40.49 -7.50
C ILE A 105 6.52 -41.26 -8.80
N THR A 106 7.02 -42.49 -8.98
CA THR A 106 6.85 -43.23 -10.23
C THR A 106 5.41 -43.65 -10.51
N SER A 107 4.59 -43.71 -9.47
CA SER A 107 3.15 -43.99 -9.58
C SER A 107 2.32 -42.79 -10.08
N ARG A 108 2.92 -41.59 -10.15
CA ARG A 108 2.21 -40.35 -10.49
C ARG A 108 2.20 -40.09 -11.99
N LEU A 109 1.05 -39.72 -12.52
CA LEU A 109 0.90 -39.39 -13.94
C LEU A 109 1.83 -38.24 -14.34
N ALA A 110 1.98 -37.21 -13.50
CA ALA A 110 2.89 -36.10 -13.79
C ALA A 110 4.33 -36.58 -14.08
N PHE A 111 4.83 -37.56 -13.33
CA PHE A 111 6.15 -38.14 -13.53
C PHE A 111 6.21 -39.05 -14.77
N GLN A 112 5.17 -39.85 -15.02
CA GLN A 112 5.08 -40.67 -16.23
C GLN A 112 5.15 -39.80 -17.48
N LEU A 113 4.46 -38.66 -17.49
CA LEU A 113 4.52 -37.68 -18.57
C LEU A 113 5.92 -37.09 -18.80
N LEU A 114 6.76 -37.00 -17.77
CA LEU A 114 8.18 -36.63 -17.90
C LEU A 114 9.01 -37.78 -18.47
N ARG A 115 8.90 -38.98 -17.86
CA ARG A 115 9.75 -40.13 -18.16
C ARG A 115 9.47 -40.71 -19.55
N ASP A 116 8.21 -40.77 -19.94
CA ASP A 116 7.75 -41.50 -21.12
C ASP A 116 7.82 -40.63 -22.39
N ASP A 117 8.04 -39.31 -22.26
CA ASP A 117 8.24 -38.40 -23.39
C ASP A 117 9.73 -38.32 -23.80
N PRO A 118 10.09 -38.80 -25.01
CA PRO A 118 11.47 -38.83 -25.49
C PRO A 118 12.03 -37.43 -25.79
N ASP A 119 11.17 -36.40 -25.89
CA ASP A 119 11.56 -35.01 -26.15
C ASP A 119 11.42 -34.12 -24.91
N ALA A 120 10.94 -34.66 -23.79
CA ALA A 120 10.82 -33.89 -22.56
C ALA A 120 12.19 -33.37 -22.10
N ARG A 121 12.19 -32.15 -21.59
CA ARG A 121 13.38 -31.45 -21.09
C ARG A 121 13.17 -31.17 -19.62
N LEU A 122 14.24 -31.27 -18.84
CA LEU A 122 14.18 -31.08 -17.40
C LEU A 122 15.08 -29.92 -16.98
N ILE A 123 14.51 -28.96 -16.27
CA ILE A 123 15.27 -27.94 -15.57
C ILE A 123 15.42 -28.39 -14.12
N ILE A 124 16.67 -28.60 -13.68
CA ILE A 124 16.98 -28.83 -12.26
C ILE A 124 17.28 -27.47 -11.65
N HIS A 125 16.38 -27.01 -10.77
CA HIS A 125 16.49 -25.75 -10.06
C HIS A 125 17.14 -25.94 -8.68
N MET A 126 18.32 -25.33 -8.53
CA MET A 126 19.13 -25.31 -7.30
C MET A 126 18.96 -23.95 -6.60
N HIS A 127 18.21 -23.93 -5.49
CA HIS A 127 17.86 -22.68 -4.80
C HIS A 127 19.01 -22.10 -3.96
N GLY A 128 18.88 -20.82 -3.58
CA GLY A 128 19.84 -20.07 -2.76
C GLY A 128 19.77 -20.35 -1.25
N ALA A 129 20.51 -19.57 -0.45
CA ALA A 129 20.49 -19.68 1.01
C ALA A 129 19.14 -19.27 1.61
N GLY A 130 18.78 -19.85 2.75
CA GLY A 130 17.49 -19.67 3.41
C GLY A 130 16.28 -20.14 2.58
N GLY A 131 15.11 -20.12 3.20
CA GLY A 131 13.84 -20.51 2.59
C GLY A 131 13.70 -22.01 2.33
N THR A 132 12.66 -22.36 1.55
CA THR A 132 12.32 -23.71 1.10
C THR A 132 11.90 -23.67 -0.38
N VAL A 133 11.63 -24.81 -1.01
CA VAL A 133 11.09 -24.88 -2.39
C VAL A 133 9.87 -23.98 -2.62
N GLY A 134 9.05 -23.70 -1.60
CA GLY A 134 7.87 -22.85 -1.70
C GLY A 134 8.07 -21.35 -1.38
N SER A 135 9.28 -20.92 -1.01
CA SER A 135 9.49 -19.60 -0.39
C SER A 135 9.74 -18.47 -1.41
N GLY A 136 9.26 -17.26 -1.09
CA GLY A 136 9.56 -16.03 -1.82
C GLY A 136 9.13 -16.04 -3.30
N TYR A 137 10.01 -15.53 -4.17
CA TYR A 137 9.77 -15.43 -5.62
C TYR A 137 10.02 -16.73 -6.41
N ARG A 138 10.40 -17.83 -5.73
CA ARG A 138 10.73 -19.11 -6.37
C ARG A 138 9.57 -19.69 -7.19
N VAL A 139 8.36 -19.63 -6.64
CA VAL A 139 7.16 -20.19 -7.26
C VAL A 139 6.79 -19.50 -8.58
N PRO A 140 6.73 -18.16 -8.66
CA PRO A 140 6.67 -17.45 -9.94
C PRO A 140 7.78 -17.86 -10.93
N ASN A 141 9.02 -18.04 -10.47
CA ASN A 141 10.14 -18.41 -11.34
C ASN A 141 9.96 -19.80 -11.95
N TYR A 142 9.46 -20.79 -11.20
CA TYR A 142 9.18 -22.12 -11.75
C TYR A 142 8.17 -22.07 -12.90
N ARG A 143 7.14 -21.23 -12.78
CA ARG A 143 6.17 -21.02 -13.85
C ARG A 143 6.83 -20.40 -15.07
N ALA A 144 7.64 -19.36 -14.89
CA ALA A 144 8.39 -18.72 -15.98
C ALA A 144 9.35 -19.68 -16.69
N LEU A 145 10.06 -20.53 -15.94
CA LEU A 145 10.96 -21.55 -16.48
C LEU A 145 10.20 -22.59 -17.31
N SER A 146 9.07 -23.10 -16.80
CA SER A 146 8.22 -24.06 -17.53
C SER A 146 7.54 -23.45 -18.77
N ALA A 147 7.32 -22.14 -18.79
CA ALA A 147 6.70 -21.41 -19.91
C ALA A 147 7.62 -21.26 -21.14
N GLY A 148 8.91 -21.58 -21.03
CA GLY A 148 9.85 -21.53 -22.15
C GLY A 148 9.43 -22.42 -23.33
N GLN A 149 8.88 -23.60 -23.02
CA GLN A 149 8.24 -24.52 -23.96
C GLN A 149 7.17 -25.33 -23.19
N PRO A 150 5.95 -24.79 -23.08
CA PRO A 150 4.95 -25.19 -22.07
C PRO A 150 4.37 -26.60 -22.26
N GLY A 151 4.74 -27.30 -23.34
CA GLY A 151 4.42 -28.72 -23.56
C GLY A 151 5.56 -29.70 -23.30
N LYS A 152 6.78 -29.24 -22.98
CA LYS A 152 7.99 -30.11 -22.92
C LYS A 152 8.95 -29.83 -21.77
N ILE A 153 8.98 -28.62 -21.19
CA ILE A 153 9.95 -28.26 -20.15
C ILE A 153 9.37 -28.47 -18.74
N HIS A 154 9.84 -29.49 -18.05
CA HIS A 154 9.51 -29.73 -16.64
C HIS A 154 10.52 -29.03 -15.73
N VAL A 155 10.10 -28.72 -14.50
CA VAL A 155 11.01 -28.17 -13.47
C VAL A 155 11.06 -29.14 -12.29
N LEU A 156 12.27 -29.51 -11.88
CA LEU A 156 12.54 -30.23 -10.65
C LEU A 156 13.28 -29.30 -9.69
N THR A 157 12.77 -29.14 -8.48
CA THR A 157 13.45 -28.40 -7.42
C THR A 157 13.41 -29.18 -6.11
N PHE A 158 14.33 -28.88 -5.20
CA PHE A 158 14.50 -29.64 -3.96
C PHE A 158 15.08 -28.76 -2.86
N ASP A 159 14.75 -29.09 -1.61
CA ASP A 159 15.40 -28.56 -0.41
C ASP A 159 16.66 -29.39 -0.13
N TYR A 160 17.81 -28.73 0.06
CA TYR A 160 19.03 -29.41 0.50
C TYR A 160 18.88 -30.01 1.90
N ARG A 161 19.79 -30.90 2.31
CA ARG A 161 19.82 -31.46 3.66
C ARG A 161 19.79 -30.34 4.72
N GLY A 162 18.91 -30.50 5.71
CA GLY A 162 18.67 -29.51 6.76
C GLY A 162 17.87 -28.26 6.37
N PHE A 163 17.40 -28.15 5.12
CA PHE A 163 16.44 -27.13 4.68
C PHE A 163 15.02 -27.70 4.66
N GLY A 164 14.03 -26.86 4.94
CA GLY A 164 12.62 -27.21 4.81
C GLY A 164 12.25 -28.52 5.51
N ARG A 165 11.87 -29.53 4.73
CA ARG A 165 11.52 -30.88 5.23
C ARG A 165 12.59 -31.94 4.99
N SER A 166 13.74 -31.55 4.44
CA SER A 166 14.87 -32.47 4.22
C SER A 166 15.59 -32.79 5.52
N THR A 167 16.09 -34.02 5.65
CA THR A 167 16.82 -34.47 6.84
C THR A 167 18.28 -34.01 6.82
N GLY A 168 19.03 -34.24 7.90
CA GLY A 168 20.47 -33.96 7.99
C GLY A 168 20.82 -32.51 8.31
N THR A 169 22.11 -32.18 8.15
CA THR A 169 22.67 -30.84 8.43
C THR A 169 23.51 -30.34 7.26
N PRO A 170 23.42 -29.05 6.87
CA PRO A 170 24.09 -28.56 5.67
C PRO A 170 25.60 -28.40 5.86
N SER A 171 26.35 -28.80 4.85
CA SER A 171 27.79 -28.58 4.68
C SER A 171 28.13 -28.54 3.19
N GLU A 172 29.32 -28.04 2.84
CA GLU A 172 29.74 -27.95 1.44
C GLU A 172 29.70 -29.32 0.73
N SER A 173 30.33 -30.33 1.34
CA SER A 173 30.31 -31.70 0.85
C SER A 173 28.90 -32.31 0.81
N GLY A 174 28.05 -31.97 1.78
CA GLY A 174 26.69 -32.50 1.88
C GLY A 174 25.79 -31.96 0.78
N LEU A 175 25.83 -30.66 0.51
CA LEU A 175 25.04 -30.05 -0.56
C LEU A 175 25.48 -30.52 -1.95
N ILE A 176 26.78 -30.78 -2.15
CA ILE A 176 27.28 -31.41 -3.38
C ILE A 176 26.71 -32.83 -3.54
N LEU A 177 26.72 -33.64 -2.48
CA LEU A 177 26.11 -34.97 -2.48
C LEU A 177 24.60 -34.91 -2.76
N ASP A 178 23.90 -33.93 -2.19
CA ASP A 178 22.47 -33.74 -2.41
C ASP A 178 22.16 -33.48 -3.88
N ALA A 179 22.89 -32.54 -4.48
CA ALA A 179 22.70 -32.19 -5.87
C ALA A 179 23.13 -33.32 -6.83
N LEU A 180 24.18 -34.08 -6.50
CA LEU A 180 24.53 -35.30 -7.23
C LEU A 180 23.42 -36.34 -7.16
N ALA A 181 22.78 -36.55 -6.01
CA ALA A 181 21.65 -37.47 -5.87
C ALA A 181 20.43 -37.04 -6.70
N VAL A 182 20.18 -35.73 -6.81
CA VAL A 182 19.10 -35.19 -7.65
C VAL A 182 19.40 -35.37 -9.14
N VAL A 183 20.65 -35.14 -9.56
CA VAL A 183 21.09 -35.41 -10.94
C VAL A 183 21.01 -36.90 -11.26
N ASP A 184 21.49 -37.75 -10.36
CA ASP A 184 21.41 -39.20 -10.49
C ASP A 184 19.96 -39.67 -10.62
N TRP A 185 19.06 -39.16 -9.78
CA TRP A 185 17.63 -39.40 -9.89
C TRP A 185 17.08 -38.98 -11.27
N ALA A 186 17.45 -37.81 -11.78
CA ALA A 186 17.00 -37.34 -13.08
C ALA A 186 17.49 -38.25 -14.23
N MET A 187 18.73 -38.70 -14.20
CA MET A 187 19.33 -39.53 -15.25
C MET A 187 18.89 -40.99 -15.18
N ASN A 188 18.80 -41.56 -13.97
CA ASN A 188 18.62 -42.99 -13.77
C ASN A 188 17.16 -43.37 -13.43
N VAL A 189 16.44 -42.54 -12.69
CA VAL A 189 15.04 -42.78 -12.31
C VAL A 189 14.09 -42.14 -13.33
N ALA A 190 14.25 -40.85 -13.61
CA ALA A 190 13.45 -40.14 -14.62
C ALA A 190 13.91 -40.43 -16.06
N ARG A 191 15.07 -41.06 -16.24
CA ARG A 191 15.64 -41.49 -17.54
C ARG A 191 15.84 -40.34 -18.53
N ILE A 192 16.15 -39.14 -18.03
CA ILE A 192 16.43 -37.96 -18.86
C ILE A 192 17.93 -37.89 -19.12
N PRO A 193 18.39 -37.91 -20.39
CA PRO A 193 19.81 -37.82 -20.71
C PRO A 193 20.35 -36.42 -20.39
N PRO A 194 21.65 -36.28 -20.05
CA PRO A 194 22.29 -35.00 -19.72
C PRO A 194 22.05 -33.90 -20.77
N SER A 195 22.02 -34.27 -22.04
CA SER A 195 21.77 -33.35 -23.18
C SER A 195 20.35 -32.75 -23.22
N ARG A 196 19.44 -33.23 -22.36
CA ARG A 196 18.08 -32.68 -22.17
C ARG A 196 17.88 -32.06 -20.77
N ILE A 197 18.92 -32.02 -19.95
CA ILE A 197 18.91 -31.43 -18.61
C ILE A 197 19.57 -30.04 -18.66
N LEU A 198 18.89 -29.04 -18.10
CA LEU A 198 19.43 -27.71 -17.87
C LEU A 198 19.57 -27.48 -16.36
N ILE A 199 20.76 -27.08 -15.91
CA ILE A 199 20.95 -26.66 -14.52
C ILE A 199 20.65 -25.16 -14.41
N PHE A 200 19.73 -24.81 -13.52
CA PHE A 200 19.38 -23.43 -13.23
C PHE A 200 19.61 -23.16 -11.74
N ALA A 201 20.52 -22.26 -11.41
CA ALA A 201 20.98 -22.09 -10.03
C ALA A 201 21.00 -20.62 -9.63
N GLN A 202 20.58 -20.33 -8.39
CA GLN A 202 20.51 -18.97 -7.84
C GLN A 202 21.37 -18.85 -6.57
N SER A 203 22.11 -17.74 -6.43
CA SER A 203 22.80 -17.38 -5.19
C SER A 203 23.71 -18.53 -4.70
N MET A 204 23.53 -19.03 -3.46
CA MET A 204 24.21 -20.23 -2.94
C MET A 204 24.18 -21.43 -3.89
N GLY A 205 23.05 -21.69 -4.56
CA GLY A 205 22.91 -22.79 -5.50
C GLY A 205 23.89 -22.72 -6.66
N THR A 206 24.41 -21.54 -7.02
CA THR A 206 25.41 -21.40 -8.08
C THR A 206 26.73 -22.09 -7.73
N ALA A 207 27.14 -22.04 -6.47
CA ALA A 207 28.33 -22.74 -5.99
C ALA A 207 28.13 -24.26 -6.01
N VAL A 208 26.95 -24.73 -5.59
CA VAL A 208 26.57 -26.14 -5.66
C VAL A 208 26.57 -26.62 -7.11
N SER A 209 25.92 -25.88 -8.02
CA SER A 209 25.80 -26.25 -9.43
C SER A 209 27.16 -26.32 -10.14
N THR A 210 28.05 -25.36 -9.87
CA THR A 210 29.38 -25.34 -10.50
C THR A 210 30.25 -26.49 -9.98
N ALA A 211 30.16 -26.82 -8.68
CA ALA A 211 30.86 -27.97 -8.11
C ALA A 211 30.36 -29.30 -8.70
N VAL A 212 29.05 -29.47 -8.86
CA VAL A 212 28.45 -30.68 -9.44
C VAL A 212 28.79 -30.81 -10.93
N SER A 213 28.64 -29.72 -11.70
CA SER A 213 29.02 -29.72 -13.12
C SER A 213 30.50 -30.03 -13.31
N GLN A 214 31.38 -29.49 -12.45
CA GLN A 214 32.81 -29.81 -12.45
C GLN A 214 33.07 -31.29 -12.12
N HIS A 215 32.44 -31.82 -11.06
CA HIS A 215 32.59 -33.22 -10.67
C HIS A 215 32.19 -34.18 -11.80
N LEU A 216 31.10 -33.87 -12.50
CA LEU A 216 30.56 -34.69 -13.60
C LEU A 216 31.36 -34.56 -14.89
N ALA A 217 31.88 -33.38 -15.21
CA ALA A 217 32.76 -33.17 -16.37
C ALA A 217 34.11 -33.88 -16.24
N LEU A 218 34.56 -34.17 -15.01
CA LEU A 218 35.79 -34.92 -14.73
C LEU A 218 35.60 -36.45 -14.71
N GLN A 219 34.37 -36.95 -14.82
CA GLN A 219 34.11 -38.39 -14.91
C GLN A 219 34.59 -38.95 -16.26
N SER A 220 34.67 -40.28 -16.34
CA SER A 220 34.98 -41.00 -17.57
C SER A 220 33.89 -42.06 -17.84
N PRO A 221 32.97 -41.84 -18.80
CA PRO A 221 32.89 -40.69 -19.71
C PRO A 221 32.44 -39.38 -19.02
N PRO A 222 32.82 -38.21 -19.56
CA PRO A 222 32.40 -36.93 -19.02
C PRO A 222 30.89 -36.74 -19.20
N VAL A 223 30.24 -36.17 -18.20
CA VAL A 223 28.81 -35.84 -18.24
C VAL A 223 28.64 -34.33 -18.32
N VAL A 224 28.15 -33.85 -19.47
CA VAL A 224 27.91 -32.43 -19.73
C VAL A 224 26.43 -32.20 -20.02
N PHE A 225 25.87 -31.21 -19.32
CA PHE A 225 24.47 -30.84 -19.47
C PHE A 225 24.22 -29.96 -20.68
N ALA A 226 22.96 -29.87 -21.10
CA ALA A 226 22.55 -29.01 -22.20
C ALA A 226 22.86 -27.52 -21.97
N GLY A 227 22.95 -27.12 -20.70
CA GLY A 227 23.49 -25.84 -20.28
C GLY A 227 23.47 -25.66 -18.76
N THR A 228 24.26 -24.70 -18.29
CA THR A 228 24.27 -24.27 -16.89
C THR A 228 24.02 -22.75 -16.84
N ILE A 229 22.98 -22.35 -16.11
CA ILE A 229 22.63 -20.95 -15.86
C ILE A 229 22.84 -20.67 -14.38
N VAL A 230 23.74 -19.72 -14.09
CA VAL A 230 24.03 -19.26 -12.73
C VAL A 230 23.59 -17.81 -12.57
N VAL A 231 22.73 -17.57 -11.59
CA VAL A 231 22.11 -16.27 -11.30
C VAL A 231 22.61 -15.74 -9.97
N ALA A 232 23.13 -14.52 -9.97
CA ALA A 232 23.80 -13.88 -8.84
C ALA A 232 24.88 -14.76 -8.17
N PRO A 233 25.88 -15.29 -8.93
CA PRO A 233 26.95 -16.08 -8.33
C PRO A 233 27.93 -15.24 -7.52
N PHE A 234 28.53 -15.87 -6.52
CA PHE A 234 29.65 -15.33 -5.75
C PHE A 234 30.93 -16.12 -6.00
N VAL A 235 32.08 -15.49 -5.72
CA VAL A 235 33.42 -16.00 -6.04
C VAL A 235 33.84 -17.12 -5.10
N ASP A 236 33.79 -16.83 -3.79
CA ASP A 236 33.99 -17.75 -2.68
C ASP A 236 33.41 -17.14 -1.40
N VAL A 237 33.15 -17.95 -0.36
CA VAL A 237 32.54 -17.47 0.90
C VAL A 237 33.41 -16.40 1.55
N ALA A 238 34.74 -16.53 1.49
CA ALA A 238 35.65 -15.58 2.10
C ALA A 238 35.55 -14.18 1.46
N THR A 239 35.40 -14.12 0.14
CA THR A 239 35.21 -12.89 -0.61
C THR A 239 33.80 -12.35 -0.42
N LEU A 240 32.78 -13.22 -0.43
CA LEU A 240 31.39 -12.85 -0.17
C LEU A 240 31.25 -12.20 1.21
N VAL A 241 31.75 -12.82 2.27
CA VAL A 241 31.63 -12.28 3.64
C VAL A 241 32.40 -10.96 3.83
N ALA A 242 33.42 -10.69 3.00
CA ALA A 242 34.11 -9.40 2.99
C ALA A 242 33.25 -8.27 2.39
N THR A 243 32.34 -8.61 1.48
CA THR A 243 31.49 -7.67 0.74
C THR A 243 30.02 -7.68 1.19
N TYR A 244 29.60 -8.72 1.93
CA TYR A 244 28.22 -8.99 2.33
C TYR A 244 27.67 -7.98 3.34
N ARG A 245 26.42 -7.59 3.13
CA ARG A 245 25.66 -6.69 4.01
C ARG A 245 24.33 -7.34 4.35
N VAL A 246 24.07 -7.55 5.64
CA VAL A 246 22.74 -8.03 6.07
C VAL A 246 21.72 -6.93 5.83
N ALA A 247 20.64 -7.27 5.09
CA ALA A 247 19.56 -6.36 4.75
C ALA A 247 20.05 -5.03 4.13
N GLY A 248 21.12 -5.09 3.32
CA GLY A 248 21.73 -3.92 2.66
C GLY A 248 22.39 -2.89 3.60
N THR A 249 22.38 -3.08 4.93
CA THR A 249 22.66 -2.01 5.90
C THR A 249 23.75 -2.33 6.92
N VAL A 250 23.97 -3.60 7.31
CA VAL A 250 24.94 -3.97 8.35
C VAL A 250 26.05 -4.87 7.80
N PRO A 251 27.29 -4.36 7.64
CA PRO A 251 28.41 -5.19 7.22
C PRO A 251 29.05 -5.92 8.41
N ILE A 252 28.87 -7.24 8.50
CA ILE A 252 29.30 -8.03 9.67
C ILE A 252 30.84 -8.14 9.77
N ILE A 253 31.57 -8.31 8.66
CA ILE A 253 33.04 -8.53 8.66
C ILE A 253 33.80 -7.39 7.96
N SER A 254 33.13 -6.47 7.26
CA SER A 254 33.78 -5.36 6.54
C SER A 254 34.71 -4.47 7.39
N PRO A 255 34.42 -4.17 8.67
CA PRO A 255 35.36 -3.42 9.52
C PRO A 255 36.70 -4.15 9.74
N LEU A 256 36.69 -5.49 9.82
CA LEU A 256 37.88 -6.34 10.00
C LEU A 256 38.64 -6.56 8.70
N ALA A 257 37.97 -6.53 7.55
CA ALA A 257 38.60 -6.66 6.23
C ALA A 257 39.65 -5.55 5.97
N ARG A 258 39.59 -4.43 6.71
CA ARG A 258 40.60 -3.35 6.69
C ARG A 258 41.90 -3.70 7.43
N ILE A 259 41.95 -4.80 8.18
CA ILE A 259 43.12 -5.29 8.91
C ILE A 259 43.56 -6.63 8.28
N PRO A 260 44.47 -6.63 7.28
CA PRO A 260 44.78 -7.82 6.49
C PRO A 260 45.25 -9.03 7.31
N LEU A 261 46.04 -8.81 8.37
CA LEU A 261 46.54 -9.89 9.24
C LEU A 261 45.41 -10.62 9.98
N LEU A 262 44.48 -9.87 10.56
CA LEU A 262 43.36 -10.42 11.34
C LEU A 262 42.33 -11.09 10.43
N PHE A 263 42.03 -10.49 9.27
CA PHE A 263 41.17 -11.10 8.27
C PHE A 263 41.77 -12.41 7.72
N ASN A 264 43.08 -12.43 7.43
CA ASN A 264 43.77 -13.65 7.00
C ASN A 264 43.83 -14.73 8.09
N TYR A 265 43.87 -14.34 9.37
CA TYR A 265 43.74 -15.28 10.48
C TYR A 265 42.33 -15.87 10.57
N LEU A 266 41.29 -15.03 10.52
CA LEU A 266 39.88 -15.46 10.55
C LEU A 266 39.49 -16.35 9.36
N LYS A 267 40.03 -16.09 8.17
CA LYS A 267 39.87 -16.94 6.98
C LYS A 267 40.24 -18.40 7.22
N ARG A 268 41.18 -18.69 8.12
CA ARG A 268 41.61 -20.08 8.43
C ARG A 268 40.51 -20.90 9.11
N PHE A 269 39.55 -20.23 9.75
CA PHE A 269 38.46 -20.87 10.45
C PHE A 269 37.22 -21.06 9.57
N ILE A 270 37.15 -20.46 8.37
CA ILE A 270 36.05 -20.67 7.42
C ILE A 270 36.12 -22.12 6.93
N ARG A 271 35.15 -22.93 7.36
CA ARG A 271 35.07 -24.35 7.04
C ARG A 271 34.69 -24.58 5.59
N ASP A 272 33.52 -24.07 5.21
CA ASP A 272 32.95 -24.23 3.88
C ASP A 272 33.37 -23.02 3.04
N LYS A 273 34.19 -23.29 2.02
CA LYS A 273 34.86 -22.26 1.23
C LYS A 273 34.07 -21.89 -0.02
N TRP A 274 33.38 -22.87 -0.61
CA TRP A 274 32.65 -22.75 -1.87
C TRP A 274 33.45 -22.00 -2.94
N SER A 275 34.56 -22.58 -3.40
CA SER A 275 35.44 -21.92 -4.39
C SER A 275 34.84 -21.97 -5.81
N SER A 276 33.74 -21.27 -6.03
CA SER A 276 33.01 -21.21 -7.31
C SER A 276 33.91 -20.83 -8.48
N LYS A 277 34.89 -19.96 -8.25
CA LYS A 277 35.90 -19.58 -9.26
C LYS A 277 36.76 -20.74 -9.74
N ASP A 278 37.09 -21.67 -8.85
CA ASP A 278 37.94 -22.82 -9.17
C ASP A 278 37.09 -23.91 -9.81
N TYR A 279 35.88 -24.16 -9.28
CA TYR A 279 34.93 -25.12 -9.86
C TYR A 279 34.58 -24.76 -11.30
N ILE A 280 34.24 -23.50 -11.57
CA ILE A 280 33.86 -23.08 -12.93
C ILE A 280 35.03 -23.10 -13.91
N ALA A 281 36.24 -22.75 -13.44
CA ALA A 281 37.45 -22.80 -14.25
C ALA A 281 37.80 -24.25 -14.62
N GLN A 282 37.78 -25.16 -13.64
CA GLN A 282 38.04 -26.57 -13.87
C GLN A 282 36.96 -27.23 -14.74
N TYR A 283 35.69 -26.87 -14.57
CA TYR A 283 34.60 -27.32 -15.44
C TYR A 283 34.85 -26.94 -16.90
N VAL A 284 35.16 -25.67 -17.16
CA VAL A 284 35.48 -25.19 -18.51
C VAL A 284 36.72 -25.89 -19.07
N GLN A 285 37.79 -25.95 -18.29
CA GLN A 285 39.04 -26.58 -18.70
C GLN A 285 38.89 -28.06 -19.02
N ALA A 286 38.12 -28.80 -18.21
CA ALA A 286 37.84 -30.22 -18.45
C ALA A 286 37.08 -30.44 -19.75
N ASN A 287 36.05 -29.64 -20.02
CA ASN A 287 35.28 -29.77 -21.25
C ASN A 287 36.08 -29.36 -22.49
N GLU A 288 36.89 -28.31 -22.42
CA GLU A 288 37.81 -27.93 -23.50
C GLU A 288 38.84 -29.03 -23.78
N ALA A 289 39.41 -29.64 -22.72
CA ALA A 289 40.38 -30.72 -22.86
C ALA A 289 39.75 -32.00 -23.43
N ASN A 290 38.50 -32.28 -23.07
CA ASN A 290 37.76 -33.46 -23.53
C ASN A 290 37.08 -33.24 -24.90
N GLY A 291 37.05 -32.01 -25.42
CA GLY A 291 36.32 -31.66 -26.66
C GLY A 291 34.79 -31.70 -26.51
N GLU A 292 34.29 -31.56 -25.28
CA GLU A 292 32.87 -31.65 -24.97
C GLU A 292 32.16 -30.31 -25.14
N LYS A 293 30.95 -30.34 -25.72
CA LYS A 293 30.19 -29.12 -25.98
C LYS A 293 29.52 -28.59 -24.72
N TYR A 294 29.86 -27.38 -24.28
CA TYR A 294 29.27 -26.78 -23.07
C TYR A 294 28.66 -25.38 -23.30
N ARG A 295 27.65 -25.06 -22.49
CA ARG A 295 27.02 -23.72 -22.47
C ARG A 295 26.86 -23.22 -21.05
N LEU A 296 27.48 -22.07 -20.76
CA LEU A 296 27.47 -21.42 -19.46
C LEU A 296 26.91 -20.00 -19.59
N THR A 297 25.88 -19.68 -18.81
CA THR A 297 25.31 -18.33 -18.75
C THR A 297 25.33 -17.82 -17.32
N ILE A 298 25.88 -16.62 -17.14
CA ILE A 298 25.99 -15.91 -15.87
C ILE A 298 25.09 -14.68 -15.93
N ILE A 299 24.15 -14.55 -14.99
CA ILE A 299 23.19 -13.45 -14.94
C ILE A 299 23.30 -12.72 -13.60
N HIS A 300 23.34 -11.39 -13.60
CA HIS A 300 23.33 -10.56 -12.39
C HIS A 300 22.63 -9.21 -12.63
N ALA A 301 22.16 -8.54 -11.59
CA ALA A 301 21.61 -7.18 -11.63
C ALA A 301 22.51 -6.18 -10.89
N GLU A 302 22.64 -4.95 -11.41
CA GLU A 302 23.45 -3.89 -10.81
C GLU A 302 22.88 -3.40 -9.47
N ASP A 303 21.57 -3.55 -9.25
CA ASP A 303 20.84 -3.17 -8.04
C ASP A 303 20.70 -4.33 -7.01
N ASP A 304 21.49 -5.40 -7.15
CA ASP A 304 21.59 -6.46 -6.15
C ASP A 304 22.31 -5.94 -4.88
N TYR A 305 21.57 -5.86 -3.77
CA TYR A 305 22.08 -5.40 -2.47
C TYR A 305 22.71 -6.52 -1.63
N ASP A 306 22.47 -7.78 -1.99
CA ASP A 306 22.92 -8.95 -1.22
C ASP A 306 24.27 -9.44 -1.72
N ILE A 307 24.41 -9.62 -3.03
CA ILE A 307 25.67 -10.02 -3.68
C ILE A 307 26.04 -8.94 -4.70
N PRO A 308 27.18 -8.26 -4.57
CA PRO A 308 27.57 -7.29 -5.57
C PRO A 308 27.86 -7.91 -6.95
N TRP A 309 27.35 -7.29 -8.02
CA TRP A 309 27.46 -7.82 -9.38
C TRP A 309 28.90 -8.06 -9.90
N HIS A 310 29.90 -7.38 -9.33
CA HIS A 310 31.31 -7.59 -9.70
C HIS A 310 31.83 -9.01 -9.40
N HIS A 311 31.18 -9.74 -8.49
CA HIS A 311 31.45 -11.16 -8.29
C HIS A 311 31.22 -11.97 -9.57
N SER A 312 30.16 -11.66 -10.33
CA SER A 312 29.88 -12.32 -11.61
C SER A 312 30.92 -12.00 -12.67
N SER A 313 31.41 -10.76 -12.72
CA SER A 313 32.52 -10.41 -13.62
C SER A 313 33.82 -11.11 -13.29
N THR A 314 34.08 -11.37 -12.01
CA THR A 314 35.23 -12.18 -11.57
C THR A 314 35.06 -13.65 -11.98
N ILE A 315 33.89 -14.24 -11.73
CA ILE A 315 33.55 -15.61 -12.15
C ILE A 315 33.66 -15.77 -13.68
N PHE A 316 33.13 -14.80 -14.44
CA PHE A 316 33.25 -14.77 -15.89
C PHE A 316 34.70 -14.74 -16.35
N TRP A 317 35.55 -13.91 -15.73
CA TRP A 317 36.98 -13.89 -16.04
C TRP A 317 37.65 -15.25 -15.78
N HIS A 318 37.36 -15.91 -14.64
CA HIS A 318 37.93 -17.23 -14.35
C HIS A 318 37.50 -18.30 -15.38
N ALA A 319 36.23 -18.29 -15.78
CA ALA A 319 35.72 -19.19 -16.80
C ALA A 319 36.39 -18.93 -18.17
N VAL A 320 36.50 -17.67 -18.59
CA VAL A 320 37.16 -17.30 -19.85
C VAL A 320 38.66 -17.61 -19.82
N ASN A 321 39.34 -17.31 -18.72
CA ASN A 321 40.76 -17.61 -18.55
C ASN A 321 41.05 -19.11 -18.65
N ALA A 322 40.18 -19.95 -18.10
CA ALA A 322 40.31 -21.41 -18.21
C ALA A 322 40.07 -21.95 -19.63
N SER A 323 39.32 -21.22 -20.46
CA SER A 323 39.06 -21.59 -21.86
C SER A 323 40.22 -21.25 -22.81
N VAL A 324 41.20 -20.46 -22.36
CA VAL A 324 42.33 -20.01 -23.18
C VAL A 324 43.61 -20.73 -22.72
N PRO A 325 44.26 -21.53 -23.59
CA PRO A 325 45.45 -22.31 -23.20
C PRO A 325 46.61 -21.49 -22.62
N ALA A 326 46.82 -20.25 -23.10
CA ALA A 326 47.85 -19.34 -22.61
C ALA A 326 47.39 -18.47 -21.42
N GLY A 327 46.12 -18.60 -21.01
CA GLY A 327 45.46 -17.68 -20.10
C GLY A 327 45.18 -16.29 -20.71
N ILE A 328 44.40 -15.48 -20.01
CA ILE A 328 44.12 -14.08 -20.35
C ILE A 328 44.18 -13.22 -19.10
N SER A 329 44.92 -12.11 -19.15
CA SER A 329 44.95 -11.16 -18.05
C SER A 329 43.60 -10.46 -17.89
N TYR A 330 43.32 -9.96 -16.68
CA TYR A 330 42.09 -9.23 -16.40
C TYR A 330 41.96 -7.98 -17.29
N ASP A 331 43.05 -7.23 -17.48
CA ASP A 331 43.08 -6.04 -18.34
C ASP A 331 42.86 -6.39 -19.83
N ALA A 332 43.43 -7.49 -20.30
CA ALA A 332 43.21 -7.95 -21.67
C ALA A 332 41.75 -8.37 -21.90
N LEU A 333 41.11 -9.02 -20.91
CA LEU A 333 39.68 -9.30 -21.00
C LEU A 333 38.84 -8.03 -20.91
N ALA A 334 39.25 -7.04 -20.10
CA ALA A 334 38.56 -5.76 -20.00
C ALA A 334 38.58 -4.99 -21.33
N LEU A 335 39.71 -5.01 -22.06
CA LEU A 335 39.81 -4.47 -23.41
C LEU A 335 38.88 -5.22 -24.39
N LYS A 336 38.88 -6.55 -24.36
CA LYS A 336 37.94 -7.33 -25.18
C LYS A 336 36.48 -7.08 -24.82
N LYS A 337 36.18 -6.84 -23.53
CA LYS A 337 34.85 -6.40 -23.07
C LYS A 337 34.48 -5.08 -23.73
N LEU A 338 35.36 -4.09 -23.80
CA LEU A 338 35.06 -2.82 -24.47
C LEU A 338 34.72 -2.99 -25.96
N GLU A 339 35.34 -3.97 -26.63
CA GLU A 339 35.11 -4.23 -28.07
C GLU A 339 33.86 -5.07 -28.36
N SER A 340 33.57 -6.06 -27.51
CA SER A 340 32.57 -7.11 -27.80
C SER A 340 31.34 -7.08 -26.89
N LYS A 341 31.36 -6.30 -25.80
CA LYS A 341 30.21 -6.11 -24.92
C LYS A 341 29.14 -5.31 -25.66
N VAL A 342 27.96 -5.87 -25.75
CA VAL A 342 26.79 -5.20 -26.31
C VAL A 342 26.08 -4.47 -25.18
N ASP A 343 26.06 -3.15 -25.25
CA ASP A 343 25.23 -2.32 -24.38
C ASP A 343 23.77 -2.41 -24.87
N LEU A 344 22.88 -2.79 -23.96
CA LEU A 344 21.45 -2.93 -24.20
C LEU A 344 20.65 -1.77 -23.56
N GLY A 345 21.33 -0.71 -23.12
CA GLY A 345 20.72 0.46 -22.51
C GLY A 345 20.11 0.13 -21.15
N ALA A 346 18.82 0.41 -20.97
CA ALA A 346 18.11 0.14 -19.72
C ALA A 346 18.03 -1.36 -19.36
N ALA A 347 18.17 -2.25 -20.35
CA ALA A 347 18.21 -3.70 -20.10
C ALA A 347 19.58 -4.18 -19.57
N GLY A 348 20.57 -3.29 -19.47
CA GLY A 348 21.92 -3.62 -19.01
C GLY A 348 22.83 -3.97 -20.16
N SER A 349 23.60 -5.05 -20.02
CA SER A 349 24.64 -5.38 -20.98
C SER A 349 24.91 -6.87 -21.08
N VAL A 350 25.35 -7.31 -22.24
CA VAL A 350 25.65 -8.71 -22.51
C VAL A 350 27.02 -8.85 -23.17
N MET A 351 27.76 -9.89 -22.81
CA MET A 351 28.98 -10.31 -23.48
C MET A 351 28.96 -11.83 -23.67
N GLU A 352 29.32 -12.28 -24.87
CA GLU A 352 29.53 -13.69 -25.16
C GLU A 352 31.00 -13.95 -25.50
N TRP A 353 31.56 -14.97 -24.86
CA TRP A 353 32.85 -15.55 -25.19
C TRP A 353 32.63 -16.93 -25.82
N ARG A 354 33.15 -17.13 -27.03
CA ARG A 354 32.99 -18.37 -27.79
C ARG A 354 34.35 -19.03 -27.96
N THR A 355 34.36 -20.34 -27.78
CA THR A 355 35.48 -21.24 -28.09
C THR A 355 35.04 -22.28 -29.10
N ASP A 356 35.96 -23.16 -29.50
CA ASP A 356 35.64 -24.26 -30.41
C ASP A 356 34.65 -25.26 -29.78
N ASN A 357 34.72 -25.41 -28.44
CA ASN A 357 33.92 -26.38 -27.69
C ASN A 357 32.79 -25.74 -26.87
N GLY A 358 32.72 -24.43 -26.67
CA GLY A 358 31.69 -23.88 -25.79
C GLY A 358 31.38 -22.39 -25.90
N VAL A 359 30.37 -21.99 -25.14
CA VAL A 359 29.91 -20.59 -25.05
C VAL A 359 29.77 -20.18 -23.58
N ILE A 360 30.46 -19.11 -23.20
CA ILE A 360 30.39 -18.48 -21.88
C ILE A 360 29.74 -17.10 -22.07
N ARG A 361 28.57 -16.89 -21.49
CA ARG A 361 27.79 -15.66 -21.62
C ARG A 361 27.66 -14.96 -20.27
N GLU A 362 27.94 -13.66 -20.22
CA GLU A 362 27.68 -12.78 -19.07
C GLU A 362 26.57 -11.79 -19.44
N GLU A 363 25.56 -11.69 -18.59
CA GLU A 363 24.46 -10.74 -18.70
C GLU A 363 24.30 -9.97 -17.39
N ILE A 364 24.56 -8.66 -17.44
CA ILE A 364 24.47 -7.75 -16.29
C ILE A 364 23.32 -6.78 -16.55
N LEU A 365 22.20 -6.95 -15.84
CA LEU A 365 21.00 -6.13 -15.94
C LEU A 365 21.14 -4.84 -15.12
N LYS A 366 20.49 -3.74 -15.53
CA LYS A 366 20.45 -2.51 -14.71
C LYS A 366 19.59 -2.64 -13.46
N THR A 367 18.48 -3.37 -13.58
CA THR A 367 17.51 -3.56 -12.51
C THR A 367 17.05 -5.00 -12.47
N GLY A 368 16.91 -5.56 -11.28
CA GLY A 368 16.55 -6.95 -11.10
C GLY A 368 16.38 -7.36 -9.65
N LEU A 369 17.06 -6.72 -8.69
CA LEU A 369 17.18 -7.16 -7.29
C LEU A 369 17.65 -8.63 -7.15
N HIS A 370 18.02 -9.07 -5.95
CA HIS A 370 18.58 -10.41 -5.77
C HIS A 370 17.61 -11.57 -6.12
N ASP A 371 16.34 -11.46 -5.68
CA ASP A 371 15.35 -12.53 -5.83
C ASP A 371 14.44 -12.37 -7.06
N VAL A 372 14.32 -11.15 -7.60
CA VAL A 372 13.37 -10.83 -8.68
C VAL A 372 14.01 -10.97 -10.06
N ILE A 373 15.35 -10.97 -10.13
CA ILE A 373 16.12 -11.09 -11.38
C ILE A 373 15.73 -12.30 -12.23
N MET A 374 15.32 -13.40 -11.60
CA MET A 374 14.86 -14.62 -12.27
C MET A 374 13.49 -14.49 -12.94
N GLY A 375 12.69 -13.50 -12.54
CA GLY A 375 11.34 -13.23 -13.05
C GLY A 375 11.29 -12.16 -14.14
N TYR A 376 12.35 -11.39 -14.35
CA TYR A 376 12.41 -10.42 -15.44
C TYR A 376 12.69 -11.12 -16.77
N PRO A 377 11.99 -10.75 -17.87
CA PRO A 377 12.34 -11.18 -19.20
C PRO A 377 13.57 -10.39 -19.67
N SER A 378 14.72 -10.60 -19.04
CA SER A 378 16.00 -10.44 -19.72
C SER A 378 15.87 -11.26 -21.00
N LYS A 379 16.11 -10.66 -22.18
CA LYS A 379 16.00 -11.33 -23.50
C LYS A 379 16.32 -12.80 -23.31
N LYS A 380 15.30 -13.68 -23.40
CA LYS A 380 15.43 -15.11 -23.11
C LYS A 380 16.85 -15.52 -23.51
N PRO A 381 17.75 -15.95 -22.60
CA PRO A 381 18.86 -16.76 -23.07
C PRO A 381 18.18 -17.80 -23.93
N SER A 382 18.55 -17.90 -25.20
CA SER A 382 17.89 -18.80 -26.13
C SER A 382 18.00 -20.22 -25.57
N ILE A 383 17.02 -20.63 -24.74
CA ILE A 383 16.74 -21.99 -24.28
C ILE A 383 16.13 -22.70 -25.49
N THR A 384 16.83 -22.62 -26.61
CA THR A 384 16.69 -23.57 -27.70
C THR A 384 17.58 -24.72 -27.26
N LEU A 385 17.02 -25.65 -26.50
CA LEU A 385 17.64 -26.94 -26.20
C LEU A 385 17.60 -27.81 -27.48
N SER A 386 18.07 -27.29 -28.60
CA SER A 386 18.17 -28.05 -29.86
C SER A 386 19.18 -29.19 -29.69
N PRO A 387 18.98 -30.34 -30.37
CA PRO A 387 19.95 -31.43 -30.36
C PRO A 387 21.34 -30.93 -30.77
N LEU A 388 22.38 -31.53 -30.19
CA LEU A 388 23.81 -31.18 -30.32
C LEU A 388 24.42 -31.27 -31.75
N GLY A 389 23.59 -31.31 -32.80
CA GLY A 389 24.01 -31.34 -34.19
C GLY A 389 23.00 -30.67 -35.11
N GLU A 390 23.10 -29.34 -35.24
CA GLU A 390 22.76 -28.57 -36.45
C GLU A 390 23.19 -27.12 -36.21
N PHE A 391 24.39 -26.78 -36.68
CA PHE A 391 24.92 -25.41 -36.67
C PHE A 391 25.16 -24.97 -38.12
N THR A 392 24.08 -24.64 -38.82
CA THR A 392 24.15 -24.03 -40.16
C THR A 392 23.15 -22.89 -40.42
N SER A 393 22.60 -22.21 -39.40
CA SER A 393 21.91 -20.91 -39.65
C SER A 393 22.19 -19.78 -38.67
N THR A 394 23.01 -19.98 -37.63
CA THR A 394 23.10 -19.03 -36.51
C THR A 394 24.03 -17.83 -36.75
N VAL A 395 24.58 -17.66 -37.96
CA VAL A 395 25.22 -16.40 -38.39
C VAL A 395 24.39 -15.68 -39.46
N ASN A 396 23.49 -16.37 -40.17
CA ASN A 396 22.59 -15.74 -41.14
C ASN A 396 21.25 -15.31 -40.53
N GLU A 397 20.79 -15.93 -39.44
CA GLU A 397 19.66 -15.39 -38.67
C GLU A 397 20.07 -14.23 -37.76
N ILE A 398 21.36 -14.15 -37.38
CA ILE A 398 21.90 -13.02 -36.61
C ILE A 398 22.41 -11.90 -37.55
N ARG A 399 22.88 -12.20 -38.77
CA ARG A 399 23.16 -11.17 -39.81
C ARG A 399 21.94 -10.71 -40.58
N ALA A 400 20.88 -11.51 -40.79
CA ALA A 400 19.66 -11.01 -41.44
C ALA A 400 18.94 -9.97 -40.57
N PHE A 401 19.14 -10.02 -39.25
CA PHE A 401 18.59 -9.02 -38.32
C PHE A 401 19.52 -7.82 -38.08
N SER A 402 20.84 -7.98 -38.26
CA SER A 402 21.83 -6.91 -38.05
C SER A 402 22.24 -6.18 -39.35
N SER A 403 22.13 -6.81 -40.52
CA SER A 403 22.55 -6.25 -41.81
C SER A 403 21.42 -5.59 -42.62
N ALA A 404 20.15 -5.73 -42.22
CA ALA A 404 19.03 -4.98 -42.81
C ALA A 404 18.89 -3.56 -42.24
N VAL A 405 19.61 -3.21 -41.17
CA VAL A 405 19.46 -1.92 -40.47
C VAL A 405 20.72 -1.04 -40.53
N LEU A 406 21.85 -1.54 -41.01
CA LEU A 406 23.12 -0.79 -40.99
C LEU A 406 23.77 -0.50 -42.35
N LEU A 407 23.08 -0.80 -43.46
CA LEU A 407 23.54 -0.46 -44.81
C LEU A 407 22.42 0.11 -45.69
N THR A 408 21.75 1.13 -45.18
CA THR A 408 21.20 2.20 -46.01
C THR A 408 21.69 3.55 -45.49
N PHE A 409 22.85 3.92 -46.06
CA PHE A 409 23.31 5.27 -46.37
C PHE A 409 23.72 6.22 -45.24
N ARG A 410 25.06 6.42 -45.18
CA ARG A 410 25.69 7.70 -44.80
C ARG A 410 25.06 8.86 -45.59
N PRO A 411 24.88 10.04 -44.97
CA PRO A 411 24.45 11.24 -45.68
C PRO A 411 25.62 11.84 -46.46
N VAL A 412 25.43 12.02 -47.77
CA VAL A 412 26.15 13.03 -48.55
C VAL A 412 25.50 14.37 -48.24
N ALA A 413 26.30 15.34 -47.81
CA ALA A 413 25.85 16.71 -47.62
C ALA A 413 25.72 17.44 -48.97
N MET A 414 24.60 18.16 -49.12
CA MET A 414 24.26 19.35 -49.94
C MET A 414 22.84 19.15 -50.49
N SER A 415 21.86 20.05 -50.31
CA SER A 415 21.91 21.50 -50.18
C SER A 415 20.72 22.00 -49.35
N LYS A 416 20.90 23.16 -48.69
CA LYS A 416 19.77 23.95 -48.19
C LYS A 416 18.94 24.40 -49.40
N SER A 417 17.68 23.99 -49.46
CA SER A 417 16.62 24.80 -50.07
C SER A 417 15.49 24.93 -49.06
N SER A 418 15.11 26.17 -48.84
CA SER A 418 14.03 26.62 -48.00
C SER A 418 12.68 26.30 -48.62
N SER A 419 11.82 25.57 -47.92
CA SER A 419 10.37 25.77 -47.98
C SER A 419 9.76 25.42 -46.62
N ALA A 420 8.77 26.19 -46.22
CA ALA A 420 8.36 26.40 -44.84
C ALA A 420 7.39 25.32 -44.28
N SER A 421 7.48 25.14 -42.95
CA SER A 421 6.44 24.75 -41.97
C SER A 421 5.67 23.43 -42.12
N THR A 422 5.88 22.49 -41.17
CA THR A 422 4.90 21.83 -40.25
C THR A 422 5.30 20.39 -39.87
N SER A 423 5.75 20.14 -38.64
CA SER A 423 5.36 18.95 -37.84
C SER A 423 5.98 19.02 -36.45
N ASN A 424 5.12 19.23 -35.44
CA ASN A 424 5.49 19.32 -34.03
C ASN A 424 4.88 18.12 -33.26
N GLN A 425 4.77 16.96 -33.94
CA GLN A 425 4.05 15.79 -33.46
C GLN A 425 4.98 14.76 -32.77
N PRO A 426 4.54 14.13 -31.66
CA PRO A 426 5.34 13.17 -30.90
C PRO A 426 5.48 11.82 -31.62
N GLU A 427 6.67 11.22 -31.59
CA GLU A 427 6.93 9.92 -32.24
C GLU A 427 6.22 8.76 -31.53
N PRO A 428 5.63 7.79 -32.25
CA PRO A 428 5.01 6.61 -31.67
C PRO A 428 6.05 5.56 -31.24
N TYR A 429 5.73 4.77 -30.21
CA TYR A 429 6.53 3.59 -29.83
C TYR A 429 6.10 2.40 -30.69
N ILE A 430 7.03 1.82 -31.47
CA ILE A 430 6.73 0.76 -32.44
C ILE A 430 7.46 -0.52 -32.03
N VAL A 431 6.73 -1.63 -32.00
CA VAL A 431 7.27 -2.98 -31.85
C VAL A 431 7.04 -3.73 -33.15
N HIS A 432 8.14 -4.04 -33.84
CA HIS A 432 8.12 -4.74 -35.11
C HIS A 432 7.70 -6.21 -34.93
N PRO A 433 7.05 -6.82 -35.95
CA PRO A 433 6.66 -8.22 -35.91
C PRO A 433 7.90 -9.12 -35.84
N ILE A 434 7.72 -10.30 -35.24
CA ILE A 434 8.75 -11.34 -35.10
C ILE A 434 8.89 -12.14 -36.40
N SER A 435 7.80 -12.30 -37.16
CA SER A 435 7.75 -12.93 -38.48
C SER A 435 7.36 -11.92 -39.56
N ILE A 436 7.04 -12.42 -40.77
CA ILE A 436 6.54 -11.58 -41.87
C ILE A 436 5.37 -10.72 -41.37
N HIS A 437 5.42 -9.42 -41.68
CA HIS A 437 4.40 -8.45 -41.31
C HIS A 437 3.09 -8.80 -42.03
N THR A 438 2.11 -9.26 -41.26
CA THR A 438 0.80 -9.67 -41.76
C THR A 438 -0.29 -8.75 -41.25
N HIS A 439 -0.18 -8.28 -40.00
CA HIS A 439 -1.19 -7.46 -39.33
C HIS A 439 -0.54 -6.28 -38.58
N THR A 440 -1.30 -5.21 -38.34
CA THR A 440 -0.88 -4.09 -37.49
C THR A 440 -1.92 -3.82 -36.42
N LEU A 441 -1.47 -3.71 -35.16
CA LEU A 441 -2.27 -3.32 -34.01
C LEU A 441 -1.86 -1.91 -33.56
N ILE A 442 -2.79 -0.96 -33.57
CA ILE A 442 -2.55 0.44 -33.14
C ILE A 442 -3.27 0.65 -31.81
N LEU A 443 -2.55 0.92 -30.72
CA LEU A 443 -3.10 0.96 -29.36
C LEU A 443 -2.83 2.28 -28.65
N LEU A 444 -3.89 2.99 -28.28
CA LEU A 444 -3.82 4.29 -27.61
C LEU A 444 -3.84 4.13 -26.09
N HIS A 445 -2.89 4.79 -25.40
CA HIS A 445 -2.75 4.74 -23.94
C HIS A 445 -3.76 5.64 -23.20
N GLY A 446 -3.92 5.43 -21.89
CA GLY A 446 -4.77 6.27 -21.02
C GLY A 446 -4.16 7.62 -20.62
N LEU A 447 -4.95 8.45 -19.93
CA LEU A 447 -4.58 9.79 -19.47
C LEU A 447 -3.33 9.78 -18.57
N GLY A 448 -2.39 10.69 -18.81
CA GLY A 448 -1.16 10.84 -18.04
C GLY A 448 -0.08 9.79 -18.32
N ASN A 449 -0.34 8.82 -19.22
CA ASN A 449 0.62 7.79 -19.62
C ASN A 449 1.35 8.17 -20.93
N ASN A 450 2.17 7.27 -21.48
CA ASN A 450 2.77 7.39 -22.80
C ASN A 450 2.82 6.03 -23.50
N GLY A 451 3.03 6.03 -24.81
CA GLY A 451 3.02 4.84 -25.66
C GLY A 451 4.10 3.81 -25.28
N GLU A 452 5.29 4.27 -24.87
CA GLU A 452 6.40 3.38 -24.48
C GLU A 452 6.10 2.62 -23.19
N LYS A 453 5.64 3.33 -22.14
CA LYS A 453 5.27 2.74 -20.85
C LYS A 453 4.09 1.80 -20.99
N PHE A 454 3.03 2.25 -21.66
CA PHE A 454 1.84 1.44 -21.88
C PHE A 454 2.15 0.20 -22.73
N GLY A 455 2.92 0.35 -23.80
CA GLY A 455 3.30 -0.77 -24.66
C GLY A 455 4.21 -1.77 -23.95
N THR A 456 5.20 -1.30 -23.19
CA THR A 456 6.10 -2.18 -22.43
C THR A 456 5.34 -2.96 -21.36
N GLU A 457 4.46 -2.29 -20.61
CA GLU A 457 3.63 -2.93 -19.59
C GLU A 457 2.67 -3.95 -20.21
N LEU A 458 1.98 -3.57 -21.30
CA LEU A 458 1.02 -4.45 -21.96
C LEU A 458 1.67 -5.72 -22.51
N LEU A 459 2.81 -5.58 -23.18
CA LEU A 459 3.50 -6.70 -23.81
C LEU A 459 4.24 -7.61 -22.81
N SER A 460 4.66 -7.07 -21.66
CA SER A 460 5.36 -7.84 -20.61
C SER A 460 4.42 -8.57 -19.66
N THR A 461 3.24 -8.00 -19.39
CA THR A 461 2.26 -8.55 -18.44
C THR A 461 1.12 -9.30 -19.12
N GLY A 462 0.87 -9.05 -20.40
CA GLY A 462 -0.14 -9.70 -21.22
C GLY A 462 0.22 -11.15 -21.54
N ILE A 463 -0.14 -12.05 -20.62
CA ILE A 463 -0.03 -13.49 -20.80
C ILE A 463 -1.43 -14.03 -21.14
N SER A 464 -1.56 -14.62 -22.32
CA SER A 464 -2.81 -15.27 -22.73
C SER A 464 -3.15 -16.46 -21.83
N SER A 465 -4.39 -16.95 -21.90
CA SER A 465 -4.81 -18.21 -21.25
C SER A 465 -4.03 -19.46 -21.70
N LYS A 466 -3.13 -19.31 -22.68
CA LYS A 466 -2.20 -20.33 -23.19
C LYS A 466 -0.75 -20.11 -22.71
N GLY A 467 -0.50 -19.14 -21.82
CA GLY A 467 0.84 -18.84 -21.29
C GLY A 467 1.76 -18.10 -22.27
N LEU A 468 1.25 -17.68 -23.43
CA LEU A 468 2.03 -16.94 -24.43
C LEU A 468 1.96 -15.43 -24.17
N THR A 469 3.09 -14.74 -24.34
CA THR A 469 3.12 -13.28 -24.41
C THR A 469 2.39 -12.79 -25.66
N PHE A 470 1.92 -11.55 -25.63
CA PHE A 470 1.15 -10.97 -26.74
C PHE A 470 1.91 -11.00 -28.08
N THR A 471 3.21 -10.73 -28.07
CA THR A 471 4.07 -10.80 -29.26
C THR A 471 4.31 -12.25 -29.74
N ALA A 472 4.33 -13.23 -28.84
CA ALA A 472 4.48 -14.63 -29.20
C ALA A 472 3.17 -15.25 -29.72
N ALA A 473 2.02 -14.78 -29.24
CA ALA A 473 0.71 -15.20 -29.72
C ALA A 473 0.43 -14.69 -31.14
N PHE A 474 0.99 -13.52 -31.51
CA PHE A 474 0.80 -12.89 -32.81
C PHE A 474 2.15 -12.51 -33.45
N PRO A 475 2.94 -13.49 -33.92
CA PRO A 475 4.31 -13.25 -34.38
C PRO A 475 4.38 -12.37 -35.63
N GLY A 476 3.35 -12.37 -36.48
CA GLY A 476 3.29 -11.54 -37.69
C GLY A 476 2.71 -10.14 -37.48
N THR A 477 2.41 -9.76 -36.24
CA THR A 477 1.73 -8.49 -35.93
C THR A 477 2.72 -7.41 -35.51
N LYS A 478 2.64 -6.26 -36.17
CA LYS A 478 3.32 -5.02 -35.78
C LYS A 478 2.47 -4.30 -34.73
N PHE A 479 3.05 -3.89 -33.61
CA PHE A 479 2.34 -3.10 -32.59
C PHE A 479 2.81 -1.66 -32.62
N ILE A 480 1.86 -0.72 -32.69
CA ILE A 480 2.13 0.72 -32.70
C ILE A 480 1.41 1.34 -31.51
N PHE A 481 2.15 2.05 -30.67
CA PHE A 481 1.65 2.75 -29.49
C PHE A 481 1.87 4.26 -29.66
N PRO A 482 0.89 4.99 -30.22
CA PRO A 482 1.01 6.43 -30.44
C PRO A 482 1.15 7.21 -29.13
N ASN A 483 1.82 8.36 -29.17
CA ASN A 483 2.02 9.22 -28.00
C ASN A 483 1.07 10.42 -28.03
N ALA A 484 0.35 10.66 -26.94
CA ALA A 484 -0.43 11.88 -26.79
C ALA A 484 0.49 13.10 -26.54
N ARG A 485 0.10 14.28 -27.02
CA ARG A 485 0.84 15.54 -26.78
C ARG A 485 0.77 15.94 -25.31
N LYS A 486 1.85 16.53 -24.79
CA LYS A 486 1.85 17.18 -23.46
C LYS A 486 0.99 18.45 -23.52
N ARG A 487 -0.08 18.49 -22.75
CA ARG A 487 -1.01 19.63 -22.65
C ARG A 487 -1.27 19.95 -21.18
N ARG A 488 -1.77 21.16 -20.89
CA ARG A 488 -2.21 21.52 -19.53
C ARG A 488 -3.57 20.89 -19.28
N SER A 489 -3.70 20.17 -18.16
CA SER A 489 -4.96 19.53 -17.79
C SER A 489 -5.82 20.44 -16.92
N SER A 490 -7.06 20.64 -17.35
CA SER A 490 -8.08 21.35 -16.56
C SER A 490 -8.43 20.58 -15.28
N ALA A 491 -8.59 19.25 -15.38
CA ALA A 491 -8.89 18.39 -14.23
C ALA A 491 -7.77 18.34 -13.16
N PHE A 492 -6.51 18.56 -13.52
CA PHE A 492 -5.36 18.47 -12.59
C PHE A 492 -4.70 19.82 -12.29
N ARG A 493 -5.49 20.86 -11.99
CA ARG A 493 -5.00 22.21 -11.59
C ARG A 493 -3.90 22.75 -12.53
N ARG A 494 -4.06 22.58 -13.84
CA ARG A 494 -3.12 23.04 -14.91
C ARG A 494 -1.77 22.32 -14.96
N ALA A 495 -1.64 21.14 -14.35
CA ALA A 495 -0.48 20.26 -14.51
C ALA A 495 -0.25 19.90 -15.99
N VAL A 496 1.02 19.80 -16.40
CA VAL A 496 1.40 19.43 -17.77
C VAL A 496 1.54 17.92 -17.86
N ILE A 497 0.60 17.27 -18.55
CA ILE A 497 0.54 15.81 -18.69
C ILE A 497 0.26 15.39 -20.13
N ASN A 498 0.54 14.14 -20.47
CA ASN A 498 0.15 13.57 -21.76
C ASN A 498 -1.35 13.28 -21.77
N GLN A 499 -2.09 13.91 -22.67
CA GLN A 499 -3.54 13.72 -22.81
C GLN A 499 -3.99 13.88 -24.26
N TRP A 500 -4.89 13.01 -24.73
CA TRP A 500 -5.42 13.05 -26.10
C TRP A 500 -6.31 14.27 -26.32
N PHE A 501 -7.10 14.62 -25.31
CA PHE A 501 -7.93 15.82 -25.29
C PHE A 501 -8.11 16.27 -23.84
N ASP A 502 -8.46 17.55 -23.64
CA ASP A 502 -8.59 18.10 -22.29
C ASP A 502 -9.97 17.81 -21.71
N ILE A 503 -9.98 17.19 -20.53
CA ILE A 503 -11.19 16.93 -19.75
C ILE A 503 -11.21 17.87 -18.54
N ALA A 504 -12.37 18.46 -18.26
CA ALA A 504 -12.55 19.34 -17.11
C ALA A 504 -12.78 18.56 -15.80
N SER A 505 -13.34 17.35 -15.90
CA SER A 505 -13.55 16.44 -14.77
C SER A 505 -13.22 15.00 -15.16
N VAL A 506 -12.63 14.25 -14.23
CA VAL A 506 -12.35 12.80 -14.39
C VAL A 506 -13.59 11.97 -14.06
N GLU A 507 -14.42 12.42 -13.10
CA GLU A 507 -15.63 11.71 -12.67
C GLU A 507 -16.77 11.83 -13.69
N ASN A 508 -16.87 12.99 -14.34
CA ASN A 508 -17.82 13.24 -15.42
C ASN A 508 -17.08 13.69 -16.68
N PRO A 509 -16.72 12.76 -17.58
CA PRO A 509 -16.08 13.07 -18.85
C PRO A 509 -16.91 14.00 -19.74
N TRP A 510 -18.20 14.20 -19.47
CA TRP A 510 -19.09 15.08 -20.22
C TRP A 510 -19.12 16.51 -19.70
N HIS A 511 -18.52 16.76 -18.54
CA HIS A 511 -18.46 18.12 -18.01
C HIS A 511 -17.56 18.98 -18.91
N ARG A 512 -18.12 20.07 -19.45
CA ARG A 512 -17.47 20.94 -20.43
C ARG A 512 -16.94 20.21 -21.67
N ARG A 513 -17.82 19.53 -22.40
CA ARG A 513 -17.48 18.83 -23.66
C ARG A 513 -16.80 19.72 -24.70
N ASP A 514 -17.09 21.02 -24.69
CA ASP A 514 -16.47 22.05 -25.54
C ASP A 514 -14.93 22.03 -25.49
N THR A 515 -14.33 21.72 -24.33
CA THR A 515 -12.87 21.69 -24.17
C THR A 515 -12.20 20.52 -24.88
N GLN A 516 -12.98 19.48 -25.23
CA GLN A 516 -12.45 18.24 -25.79
C GLN A 516 -12.24 18.37 -27.31
N VAL A 517 -13.08 19.15 -27.98
CA VAL A 517 -13.16 19.25 -29.45
C VAL A 517 -11.79 19.53 -30.08
N GLN A 518 -11.09 20.56 -29.60
CA GLN A 518 -9.77 20.92 -30.13
C GLN A 518 -8.76 19.76 -30.00
N GLY A 519 -8.71 19.13 -28.83
CA GLY A 519 -7.77 18.03 -28.57
C GLY A 519 -8.11 16.78 -29.38
N LEU A 520 -9.39 16.50 -29.57
CA LEU A 520 -9.91 15.39 -30.37
C LEU A 520 -9.53 15.56 -31.84
N ALA A 521 -9.79 16.73 -32.45
CA ALA A 521 -9.43 17.01 -33.83
C ALA A 521 -7.91 16.87 -34.09
N GLU A 522 -7.08 17.51 -33.25
CA GLU A 522 -5.61 17.43 -33.36
C GLU A 522 -5.08 15.99 -33.22
N SER A 523 -5.66 15.21 -32.30
CA SER A 523 -5.22 13.83 -32.04
C SER A 523 -5.74 12.85 -33.10
N ALA A 524 -6.92 13.10 -33.65
CA ALA A 524 -7.47 12.31 -34.75
C ALA A 524 -6.63 12.47 -36.02
N GLU A 525 -6.20 13.69 -36.36
CA GLU A 525 -5.28 13.93 -37.48
C GLU A 525 -3.98 13.11 -37.32
N HIS A 526 -3.37 13.16 -36.14
CA HIS A 526 -2.15 12.41 -35.84
C HIS A 526 -2.32 10.89 -36.01
N VAL A 527 -3.37 10.30 -35.44
CA VAL A 527 -3.57 8.85 -35.50
C VAL A 527 -4.04 8.39 -36.89
N ARG A 528 -4.85 9.19 -37.60
CA ARG A 528 -5.22 8.92 -39.00
C ARG A 528 -4.01 8.92 -39.91
N ALA A 529 -3.03 9.81 -39.68
CA ALA A 529 -1.75 9.78 -40.41
C ALA A 529 -0.92 8.52 -40.11
N ILE A 530 -1.07 7.90 -38.93
CA ILE A 530 -0.47 6.59 -38.64
C ILE A 530 -1.21 5.50 -39.42
N ILE A 531 -2.55 5.49 -39.39
CA ILE A 531 -3.36 4.50 -40.13
C ILE A 531 -3.07 4.58 -41.63
N ALA A 532 -3.00 5.78 -42.22
CA ALA A 532 -2.70 5.98 -43.63
C ALA A 532 -1.34 5.37 -44.04
N ARG A 533 -0.30 5.54 -43.21
CA ARG A 533 1.01 4.93 -43.47
C ARG A 533 0.99 3.41 -43.39
N GLU A 534 0.17 2.83 -42.51
CA GLU A 534 0.07 1.38 -42.42
C GLU A 534 -0.73 0.77 -43.58
N LEU A 535 -1.70 1.50 -44.13
CA LEU A 535 -2.44 1.10 -45.34
C LEU A 535 -1.57 1.01 -46.60
N GLU A 536 -0.44 1.72 -46.64
CA GLU A 536 0.55 1.57 -47.70
C GLU A 536 1.29 0.22 -47.62
N THR A 537 1.26 -0.43 -46.45
CA THR A 537 2.04 -1.66 -46.18
C THR A 537 1.19 -2.93 -46.13
N ILE A 538 -0.02 -2.88 -45.56
CA ILE A 538 -0.90 -4.04 -45.41
C ILE A 538 -2.36 -3.67 -45.74
N PRO A 539 -3.20 -4.65 -46.16
CA PRO A 539 -4.61 -4.42 -46.40
C PRO A 539 -5.34 -3.90 -45.14
N LYS A 540 -6.39 -3.09 -45.34
CA LYS A 540 -7.20 -2.50 -44.25
C LYS A 540 -7.81 -3.56 -43.32
N GLU A 541 -8.09 -4.75 -43.85
CA GLU A 541 -8.64 -5.91 -43.14
C GLU A 541 -7.65 -6.51 -42.13
N ASN A 542 -6.37 -6.13 -42.20
CA ASN A 542 -5.32 -6.62 -41.31
C ASN A 542 -4.86 -5.55 -40.30
N ILE A 543 -5.51 -4.38 -40.29
CA ILE A 543 -5.26 -3.31 -39.33
C ILE A 543 -6.32 -3.37 -38.24
N VAL A 544 -5.91 -3.32 -36.98
CA VAL A 544 -6.79 -3.34 -35.82
C VAL A 544 -6.48 -2.12 -34.94
N LEU A 545 -7.52 -1.35 -34.59
CA LEU A 545 -7.41 -0.15 -33.76
C LEU A 545 -7.87 -0.44 -32.34
N ALA A 546 -7.21 0.15 -31.34
CA ALA A 546 -7.51 -0.10 -29.95
C ALA A 546 -7.17 1.04 -29.00
N GLY A 547 -7.71 0.98 -27.79
CA GLY A 547 -7.32 1.93 -26.75
C GLY A 547 -7.75 1.56 -25.33
N LEU A 548 -7.06 2.16 -24.35
CA LEU A 548 -7.35 2.07 -22.92
C LEU A 548 -7.81 3.43 -22.36
N SER A 549 -8.87 3.46 -21.57
CA SER A 549 -9.31 4.68 -20.85
C SER A 549 -9.55 5.84 -21.82
N GLN A 550 -8.94 7.01 -21.62
CA GLN A 550 -9.00 8.14 -22.56
C GLN A 550 -8.56 7.74 -23.99
N GLY A 551 -7.64 6.78 -24.14
CA GLY A 551 -7.25 6.23 -25.44
C GLY A 551 -8.35 5.40 -26.11
N CYS A 552 -9.20 4.73 -25.33
CA CYS A 552 -10.39 4.04 -25.85
C CYS A 552 -11.39 5.05 -26.44
N ALA A 553 -11.65 6.14 -25.72
CA ALA A 553 -12.54 7.20 -26.18
C ALA A 553 -12.03 7.89 -27.46
N MET A 554 -10.73 8.21 -27.49
CA MET A 554 -10.07 8.76 -28.68
C MET A 554 -10.14 7.81 -29.88
N SER A 555 -9.86 6.51 -29.66
CA SER A 555 -9.87 5.52 -30.73
C SER A 555 -11.26 5.19 -31.27
N LEU A 556 -12.32 5.28 -30.44
CA LEU A 556 -13.72 5.20 -30.91
C LEU A 556 -14.09 6.37 -31.81
N ALA A 557 -13.75 7.60 -31.41
CA ALA A 557 -13.99 8.78 -32.24
C ALA A 557 -13.25 8.66 -33.59
N ILE A 558 -12.01 8.17 -33.59
CA ILE A 558 -11.27 7.90 -34.82
C ILE A 558 -11.96 6.82 -35.66
N LEU A 559 -12.35 5.68 -35.06
CA LEU A 559 -13.03 4.60 -35.76
C LEU A 559 -14.24 5.12 -36.53
N LEU A 560 -15.14 5.84 -35.86
CA LEU A 560 -16.35 6.40 -36.47
C LEU A 560 -16.08 7.45 -37.56
N SER A 561 -14.87 8.04 -37.57
CA SER A 561 -14.46 9.00 -38.61
C SER A 561 -13.87 8.36 -39.87
N LEU A 562 -13.53 7.06 -39.85
CA LEU A 562 -12.85 6.39 -40.97
C LEU A 562 -13.80 6.12 -42.15
N GLU A 563 -13.25 6.21 -43.36
CA GLU A 563 -13.96 6.01 -44.63
C GLU A 563 -13.92 4.55 -45.12
N PHE A 564 -13.51 3.64 -44.26
CA PHE A 564 -13.33 2.23 -44.58
C PHE A 564 -13.36 1.37 -43.31
N PRO A 565 -13.75 0.10 -43.42
CA PRO A 565 -13.68 -0.83 -42.30
C PRO A 565 -12.25 -1.27 -42.02
N LEU A 566 -12.00 -1.56 -40.74
CA LEU A 566 -10.76 -2.18 -40.27
C LEU A 566 -10.97 -3.68 -40.04
N GLY A 567 -9.88 -4.42 -39.87
CA GLY A 567 -9.90 -5.83 -39.47
C GLY A 567 -10.55 -6.07 -38.12
N GLY A 568 -10.56 -5.06 -37.26
CA GLY A 568 -11.29 -5.07 -36.01
C GLY A 568 -10.96 -3.87 -35.13
N TYR A 569 -11.73 -3.72 -34.07
CA TYR A 569 -11.51 -2.73 -33.02
C TYR A 569 -11.57 -3.41 -31.65
N PHE A 570 -10.70 -3.01 -30.72
CA PHE A 570 -10.90 -3.37 -29.31
C PHE A 570 -10.67 -2.23 -28.32
N GLY A 571 -11.64 -1.99 -27.45
CA GLY A 571 -11.61 -0.95 -26.42
C GLY A 571 -11.55 -1.53 -25.02
N MET A 572 -10.81 -0.86 -24.13
CA MET A 572 -10.66 -1.25 -22.72
C MET A 572 -10.98 -0.06 -21.80
N SER A 573 -11.91 -0.25 -20.87
CA SER A 573 -12.24 0.73 -19.81
C SER A 573 -12.51 2.15 -20.33
N GLY A 574 -13.30 2.30 -21.40
CA GLY A 574 -13.53 3.57 -22.11
C GLY A 574 -14.98 4.04 -22.16
N TRP A 575 -15.22 5.12 -22.91
CA TRP A 575 -16.54 5.68 -23.22
C TRP A 575 -16.57 6.19 -24.66
N LEU A 576 -17.75 6.41 -25.22
CA LEU A 576 -17.95 7.00 -26.54
C LEU A 576 -18.08 8.53 -26.40
N PRO A 577 -17.19 9.37 -26.97
CA PRO A 577 -17.38 10.82 -26.97
C PRO A 577 -18.61 11.25 -27.79
N PHE A 578 -19.26 12.33 -27.37
CA PHE A 578 -20.47 12.92 -27.98
C PHE A 578 -21.62 11.93 -28.22
N ARG A 579 -21.78 10.95 -27.33
CA ARG A 579 -22.82 9.89 -27.42
C ARG A 579 -24.23 10.46 -27.57
N GLU A 580 -24.62 11.41 -26.72
CA GLU A 580 -25.96 12.01 -26.76
C GLU A 580 -26.22 12.66 -28.11
N ASP A 581 -25.26 13.44 -28.59
CA ASP A 581 -25.34 14.10 -29.89
C ASP A 581 -25.46 13.08 -31.04
N ILE A 582 -24.76 11.94 -30.94
CA ILE A 582 -24.85 10.82 -31.87
C ILE A 582 -26.24 10.14 -31.81
N GLU A 583 -26.80 9.96 -30.61
CA GLU A 583 -28.10 9.32 -30.42
C GLU A 583 -29.26 10.23 -30.87
N ASP A 584 -29.18 11.54 -30.59
CA ASP A 584 -30.17 12.54 -30.99
C ASP A 584 -30.29 12.63 -32.52
N VAL A 585 -29.16 12.57 -33.23
CA VAL A 585 -29.12 12.55 -34.69
C VAL A 585 -29.67 11.26 -35.29
N VAL A 586 -29.65 10.15 -34.53
CA VAL A 586 -30.15 8.84 -34.96
C VAL A 586 -31.63 8.62 -34.59
N ALA A 587 -32.17 9.39 -33.64
CA ALA A 587 -33.53 9.22 -33.14
C ALA A 587 -34.58 9.49 -34.23
N PRO A 588 -35.65 8.67 -34.32
CA PRO A 588 -36.74 8.92 -35.26
C PRO A 588 -37.48 10.21 -34.87
N VAL A 589 -37.64 11.13 -35.82
CA VAL A 589 -38.46 12.34 -35.64
C VAL A 589 -39.91 11.93 -35.38
N GLY A 590 -40.30 11.88 -34.11
CA GLY A 590 -41.69 11.67 -33.70
C GLY A 590 -42.48 12.93 -33.99
N GLY A 591 -43.45 12.82 -34.92
CA GLY A 591 -44.29 13.94 -35.31
C GLY A 591 -45.16 14.44 -34.15
N GLU A 592 -44.93 15.67 -33.74
CA GLU A 592 -45.94 16.60 -33.19
C GLU A 592 -45.42 18.03 -33.41
N ASP A 593 -46.06 18.71 -34.37
CA ASP A 593 -46.15 20.16 -34.60
C ASP A 593 -44.87 21.02 -34.42
N ASP A 594 -44.00 21.04 -35.44
CA ASP A 594 -43.17 22.22 -35.71
C ASP A 594 -43.90 23.16 -36.69
N PRO A 595 -44.44 24.30 -36.24
CA PRO A 595 -45.12 25.27 -37.10
C PRO A 595 -44.19 26.07 -38.02
N PHE A 596 -42.88 25.77 -38.05
CA PHE A 596 -41.89 26.45 -38.88
C PHE A 596 -41.27 25.61 -40.01
N ALA A 597 -41.67 24.35 -40.18
CA ALA A 597 -41.23 23.54 -41.32
C ALA A 597 -41.97 23.91 -42.60
N ALA A 598 -41.64 25.08 -43.15
CA ALA A 598 -41.96 25.41 -44.53
C ALA A 598 -40.98 24.69 -45.48
N ASP A 599 -41.57 24.01 -46.45
CA ASP A 599 -41.00 23.45 -47.69
C ASP A 599 -39.51 23.75 -47.94
N GLU A 600 -38.65 22.72 -47.91
CA GLU A 600 -37.52 22.64 -48.84
C GLU A 600 -36.97 21.20 -48.98
N THR A 601 -37.21 20.67 -50.18
CA THR A 601 -36.46 19.69 -51.00
C THR A 601 -36.27 18.23 -50.57
N GLU A 602 -36.83 17.34 -51.41
CA GLU A 602 -36.44 15.93 -51.59
C GLU A 602 -34.93 15.82 -51.87
N GLY A 603 -34.11 15.71 -50.82
CA GLY A 603 -32.78 15.14 -50.87
C GLY A 603 -32.82 13.77 -50.19
N ASP A 604 -32.18 12.75 -50.78
CA ASP A 604 -32.07 11.40 -50.20
C ASP A 604 -31.72 11.49 -48.70
N ALA A 605 -32.68 11.22 -47.83
CA ALA A 605 -32.46 11.25 -46.39
C ALA A 605 -31.38 10.22 -46.04
N LEU A 606 -30.21 10.71 -45.61
CA LEU A 606 -29.10 9.88 -45.17
C LEU A 606 -29.58 8.92 -44.08
N GLU A 607 -29.23 7.64 -44.19
CA GLU A 607 -29.60 6.67 -43.16
C GLU A 607 -29.06 7.12 -41.79
N PRO A 608 -29.80 6.88 -40.68
CA PRO A 608 -29.43 7.37 -39.35
C PRO A 608 -27.97 7.06 -38.92
N PRO A 609 -27.40 5.86 -39.15
CA PRO A 609 -25.99 5.60 -38.83
C PRO A 609 -24.99 6.45 -39.64
N LEU A 610 -25.34 6.86 -40.86
CA LEU A 610 -24.50 7.71 -41.71
C LEU A 610 -24.52 9.17 -41.24
N MET A 611 -25.64 9.62 -40.67
CA MET A 611 -25.74 10.95 -40.05
C MET A 611 -24.85 11.06 -38.80
N ALA A 612 -24.81 10.02 -37.97
CA ALA A 612 -23.91 9.94 -36.82
C ALA A 612 -22.42 9.96 -37.22
N VAL A 613 -22.04 9.25 -38.29
CA VAL A 613 -20.68 9.32 -38.85
C VAL A 613 -20.38 10.75 -39.34
N GLY A 614 -21.33 11.41 -39.99
CA GLY A 614 -21.23 12.83 -40.38
C GLY A 614 -20.92 13.75 -39.20
N LEU A 615 -21.70 13.63 -38.13
CA LEU A 615 -21.50 14.42 -36.90
C LEU A 615 -20.11 14.22 -36.29
N VAL A 616 -19.64 12.97 -36.16
CA VAL A 616 -18.30 12.71 -35.59
C VAL A 616 -17.20 13.30 -36.48
N ARG A 617 -17.36 13.25 -37.80
CA ARG A 617 -16.42 13.87 -38.73
C ARG A 617 -16.39 15.38 -38.60
N ASP A 618 -17.54 16.02 -38.41
CA ASP A 618 -17.64 17.47 -38.17
C ASP A 618 -16.94 17.86 -36.86
N ILE A 619 -17.19 17.11 -35.78
CA ILE A 619 -16.52 17.31 -34.47
C ILE A 619 -15.00 17.18 -34.60
N LEU A 620 -14.52 16.24 -35.42
CA LEU A 620 -13.10 16.02 -35.66
C LEU A 620 -12.51 16.92 -36.77
N SER A 621 -13.31 17.81 -37.35
CA SER A 621 -12.91 18.69 -38.47
C SER A 621 -12.33 17.92 -39.66
N VAL A 622 -12.95 16.78 -40.01
CA VAL A 622 -12.57 15.95 -41.15
C VAL A 622 -13.45 16.30 -42.35
N GLU A 623 -12.83 16.68 -43.48
CA GLU A 623 -13.55 17.07 -44.72
C GLU A 623 -14.64 16.06 -45.11
N SER A 624 -15.86 16.52 -45.37
CA SER A 624 -17.04 15.69 -45.61
C SER A 624 -17.01 15.04 -47.01
N ALA A 625 -16.72 13.73 -47.06
CA ALA A 625 -17.11 12.88 -48.18
C ALA A 625 -18.56 12.41 -47.96
N THR A 626 -19.35 12.24 -49.02
CA THR A 626 -20.70 11.67 -48.92
C THR A 626 -20.63 10.27 -48.32
N PRO A 627 -21.10 10.06 -47.07
CA PRO A 627 -20.93 8.78 -46.40
C PRO A 627 -21.91 7.76 -47.01
N SER A 628 -21.38 6.65 -47.52
CA SER A 628 -22.16 5.47 -47.90
C SER A 628 -21.75 4.31 -47.00
N LYS A 629 -22.62 3.31 -46.78
CA LYS A 629 -22.29 2.14 -45.94
C LYS A 629 -20.97 1.46 -46.32
N GLU A 630 -20.62 1.45 -47.61
CA GLU A 630 -19.39 0.88 -48.16
C GLU A 630 -18.13 1.73 -47.90
N LYS A 631 -18.30 3.01 -47.56
CA LYS A 631 -17.25 4.00 -47.29
C LYS A 631 -17.23 4.44 -45.82
N THR A 632 -17.58 3.55 -44.90
CA THR A 632 -17.53 3.81 -43.45
C THR A 632 -16.90 2.65 -42.71
N SER A 633 -16.61 2.84 -41.42
CA SER A 633 -16.11 1.80 -40.54
C SER A 633 -17.20 0.94 -39.90
N LEU A 634 -18.48 1.16 -40.23
CA LEU A 634 -19.63 0.53 -39.56
C LEU A 634 -19.62 -1.02 -39.61
N THR A 635 -18.96 -1.62 -40.60
CA THR A 635 -18.80 -3.07 -40.71
C THR A 635 -17.60 -3.64 -39.95
N THR A 636 -16.83 -2.81 -39.25
CA THR A 636 -15.69 -3.25 -38.42
C THR A 636 -16.21 -4.01 -37.19
N PRO A 637 -15.72 -5.23 -36.90
CA PRO A 637 -16.09 -5.93 -35.67
C PRO A 637 -15.46 -5.25 -34.44
N VAL A 638 -16.26 -5.01 -33.41
CA VAL A 638 -15.90 -4.22 -32.22
C VAL A 638 -15.94 -5.12 -30.98
N LEU A 639 -14.83 -5.18 -30.24
CA LEU A 639 -14.76 -5.80 -28.92
C LEU A 639 -14.60 -4.72 -27.84
N LEU A 640 -15.59 -4.53 -26.98
CA LEU A 640 -15.50 -3.63 -25.84
C LEU A 640 -15.37 -4.43 -24.55
N CYS A 641 -14.32 -4.14 -23.80
CA CYS A 641 -13.97 -4.80 -22.55
C CYS A 641 -13.94 -3.78 -21.40
N HIS A 642 -14.52 -4.13 -20.26
CA HIS A 642 -14.54 -3.24 -19.11
C HIS A 642 -14.49 -4.01 -17.80
N GLY A 643 -13.87 -3.43 -16.78
CA GLY A 643 -13.96 -3.95 -15.42
C GLY A 643 -15.26 -3.54 -14.74
N GLU A 644 -15.91 -4.46 -14.01
CA GLU A 644 -17.13 -4.13 -13.25
C GLU A 644 -16.82 -3.12 -12.13
N ASP A 645 -15.65 -3.24 -11.51
CA ASP A 645 -15.20 -2.41 -10.37
C ASP A 645 -14.34 -1.22 -10.83
N ASP A 646 -14.51 -0.73 -12.06
CA ASP A 646 -13.75 0.40 -12.60
C ASP A 646 -14.22 1.73 -11.97
N GLU A 647 -13.56 2.15 -10.90
CA GLU A 647 -13.83 3.40 -10.18
C GLU A 647 -13.43 4.67 -10.96
N LYS A 648 -12.64 4.56 -12.04
CA LYS A 648 -12.16 5.74 -12.79
C LYS A 648 -13.03 6.05 -14.00
N VAL A 649 -13.39 5.03 -14.77
CA VAL A 649 -14.33 5.14 -15.89
C VAL A 649 -15.42 4.13 -15.60
N LYS A 650 -16.59 4.60 -15.14
CA LYS A 650 -17.69 3.72 -14.74
C LYS A 650 -18.03 2.73 -15.86
N CYS A 651 -18.20 1.46 -15.52
CA CYS A 651 -18.53 0.38 -16.46
C CYS A 651 -19.76 0.71 -17.34
N GLY A 652 -20.74 1.42 -16.75
CA GLY A 652 -21.92 1.91 -17.47
C GLY A 652 -21.58 2.73 -18.72
N LEU A 653 -20.57 3.59 -18.68
CA LEU A 653 -20.16 4.38 -19.85
C LEU A 653 -19.64 3.52 -21.00
N GLY A 654 -19.01 2.38 -20.69
CA GLY A 654 -18.59 1.41 -21.68
C GLY A 654 -19.76 0.61 -22.25
N LEU A 655 -20.73 0.24 -21.41
CA LEU A 655 -21.95 -0.45 -21.82
C LEU A 655 -22.81 0.44 -22.72
N GLU A 656 -22.97 1.69 -22.33
CA GLU A 656 -23.64 2.74 -23.10
C GLU A 656 -22.99 2.93 -24.47
N ALA A 657 -21.65 3.01 -24.51
CA ALA A 657 -20.92 3.04 -25.77
C ALA A 657 -21.21 1.79 -26.61
N ALA A 658 -21.20 0.59 -26.02
CA ALA A 658 -21.52 -0.65 -26.73
C ALA A 658 -22.96 -0.67 -27.27
N GLN A 659 -23.92 -0.16 -26.50
CA GLN A 659 -25.32 -0.05 -26.88
C GLN A 659 -25.52 0.95 -28.01
N SER A 660 -24.92 2.15 -27.95
CA SER A 660 -25.04 3.12 -29.05
C SER A 660 -24.41 2.60 -30.34
N LEU A 661 -23.24 1.97 -30.25
CA LEU A 661 -22.57 1.39 -31.43
C LEU A 661 -23.39 0.23 -32.04
N SER A 662 -24.02 -0.61 -31.20
CA SER A 662 -24.80 -1.76 -31.68
C SER A 662 -26.22 -1.39 -32.12
N LEU A 663 -26.97 -0.68 -31.28
CA LEU A 663 -28.40 -0.38 -31.48
C LEU A 663 -28.59 0.84 -32.38
N SER A 664 -27.82 1.91 -32.18
CA SER A 664 -27.96 3.16 -32.94
C SER A 664 -27.20 3.11 -34.27
N LEU A 665 -26.00 2.50 -34.28
CA LEU A 665 -25.15 2.45 -35.48
C LEU A 665 -25.13 1.09 -36.20
N GLY A 666 -25.74 0.05 -35.63
CA GLY A 666 -25.84 -1.27 -36.27
C GLY A 666 -24.52 -2.03 -36.39
N MET A 667 -23.50 -1.71 -35.59
CA MET A 667 -22.19 -2.36 -35.64
C MET A 667 -22.19 -3.73 -34.94
N ASP A 668 -21.32 -4.63 -35.39
CA ASP A 668 -21.06 -5.91 -34.71
C ASP A 668 -20.23 -5.70 -33.44
N VAL A 669 -20.91 -5.56 -32.30
CA VAL A 669 -20.30 -5.23 -31.00
C VAL A 669 -20.38 -6.43 -30.06
N THR A 670 -19.23 -6.94 -29.65
CA THR A 670 -19.10 -7.86 -28.51
C THR A 670 -18.76 -7.07 -27.26
N TRP A 671 -19.66 -7.03 -26.29
CA TRP A 671 -19.42 -6.47 -24.96
C TRP A 671 -18.96 -7.55 -23.97
N LYS A 672 -17.89 -7.27 -23.22
CA LYS A 672 -17.40 -8.11 -22.13
C LYS A 672 -17.10 -7.29 -20.88
N CYS A 673 -17.93 -7.49 -19.86
CA CYS A 673 -17.66 -7.00 -18.51
C CYS A 673 -16.93 -8.09 -17.71
N TYR A 674 -15.88 -7.72 -16.97
CA TYR A 674 -15.10 -8.60 -16.12
C TYR A 674 -15.37 -8.29 -14.63
N PRO A 675 -16.09 -9.17 -13.91
CA PRO A 675 -16.34 -9.00 -12.48
C PRO A 675 -15.04 -8.93 -11.67
N GLY A 676 -14.96 -8.07 -10.66
CA GLY A 676 -13.76 -7.99 -9.80
C GLY A 676 -12.56 -7.23 -10.39
N LEU A 677 -12.65 -6.80 -11.66
CA LEU A 677 -11.57 -6.09 -12.35
C LEU A 677 -11.78 -4.58 -12.20
N GLY A 678 -10.80 -3.87 -11.62
CA GLY A 678 -10.79 -2.40 -11.54
C GLY A 678 -10.31 -1.73 -12.84
N HIS A 679 -9.87 -0.47 -12.78
CA HIS A 679 -9.33 0.26 -13.95
C HIS A 679 -7.98 -0.28 -14.46
N CYS A 680 -7.99 -1.49 -15.03
CA CYS A 680 -6.83 -2.23 -15.50
C CYS A 680 -7.23 -3.28 -16.55
N CYS A 681 -6.26 -3.77 -17.33
CA CYS A 681 -6.48 -4.75 -18.39
C CYS A 681 -5.92 -6.17 -18.07
N PHE A 682 -5.55 -6.47 -16.82
CA PHE A 682 -4.94 -7.75 -16.43
C PHE A 682 -5.46 -8.33 -15.10
N TRP A 683 -5.73 -9.64 -15.09
CA TRP A 683 -5.96 -10.43 -13.88
C TRP A 683 -4.62 -10.92 -13.31
N GLY A 684 -4.22 -10.46 -12.12
CA GLY A 684 -3.09 -11.04 -11.37
C GLY A 684 -2.06 -10.08 -10.77
N ILE A 685 -2.17 -8.76 -10.98
CA ILE A 685 -1.22 -7.77 -10.41
C ILE A 685 -1.81 -6.97 -9.21
N THR A 686 -3.03 -7.28 -8.79
CA THR A 686 -3.77 -6.45 -7.82
C THR A 686 -3.72 -6.89 -6.35
N LYS A 687 -2.78 -7.75 -5.93
CA LYS A 687 -2.56 -8.02 -4.48
C LYS A 687 -1.37 -7.26 -3.88
N ALA A 688 -0.23 -7.17 -4.59
CA ALA A 688 0.96 -6.48 -4.07
C ALA A 688 0.90 -4.95 -4.20
N ALA A 689 0.28 -4.45 -5.28
CA ALA A 689 0.07 -3.01 -5.48
C ALA A 689 -1.03 -2.43 -4.56
N TYR A 690 -1.98 -3.26 -4.10
CA TYR A 690 -3.05 -2.83 -3.20
C TYR A 690 -2.58 -2.74 -1.74
N ILE A 691 -1.73 -3.69 -1.28
CA ILE A 691 -1.15 -3.72 0.08
C ILE A 691 -0.16 -2.55 0.33
N THR A 692 0.57 -2.12 -0.70
CA THR A 692 1.55 -1.02 -0.58
C THR A 692 0.91 0.37 -0.76
N LYS A 693 -0.29 0.44 -1.35
CA LYS A 693 -1.02 1.69 -1.62
C LYS A 693 -2.08 2.00 -0.55
N MET A 694 -2.69 0.98 0.07
CA MET A 694 -3.59 1.15 1.23
C MET A 694 -2.88 1.64 2.50
N THR A 695 -1.56 1.49 2.61
CA THR A 695 -0.78 2.01 3.75
C THR A 695 -0.26 3.44 3.54
N LYS A 696 -0.44 4.03 2.34
CA LYS A 696 0.13 5.36 2.02
C LYS A 696 -0.80 6.36 1.31
N SER A 697 -2.02 6.00 0.90
CA SER A 697 -2.90 6.97 0.24
C SER A 697 -4.35 6.53 0.20
N PHE A 698 -5.20 7.20 0.98
CA PHE A 698 -6.65 7.30 0.73
C PHE A 698 -7.00 8.77 0.49
N PRO A 699 -7.53 9.12 -0.70
CA PRO A 699 -8.54 10.14 -0.87
C PRO A 699 -9.94 9.51 -0.80
N LEU A 700 -10.91 10.27 -0.31
CA LEU A 700 -12.28 9.86 -0.06
C LEU A 700 -13.17 9.91 -1.31
N ILE A 701 -14.04 8.90 -1.50
CA ILE A 701 -15.28 8.99 -2.30
C ILE A 701 -16.40 8.13 -1.63
N PRO A 702 -17.68 8.58 -1.63
CA PRO A 702 -18.81 8.00 -0.91
C PRO A 702 -19.56 6.89 -1.67
N THR A 703 -20.15 5.96 -0.89
CA THR A 703 -21.34 5.15 -1.23
C THR A 703 -21.29 4.28 -2.50
N ALA A 704 -21.06 2.96 -2.33
CA ALA A 704 -21.35 1.95 -3.35
C ALA A 704 -22.23 0.83 -2.74
N GLU A 705 -23.35 0.56 -3.42
CA GLU A 705 -24.29 -0.51 -3.13
C GLU A 705 -23.65 -1.89 -3.37
N PHE A 706 -23.81 -2.81 -2.41
CA PHE A 706 -23.35 -4.19 -2.52
C PHE A 706 -24.35 -5.01 -3.36
N THR A 707 -24.05 -5.25 -4.63
CA THR A 707 -24.70 -6.30 -5.43
C THR A 707 -23.81 -7.54 -5.53
N TRP A 708 -24.45 -8.70 -5.36
CA TRP A 708 -23.84 -10.01 -5.13
C TRP A 708 -23.15 -10.60 -6.38
N VAL A 709 -21.85 -10.90 -6.27
CA VAL A 709 -21.08 -11.72 -7.24
C VAL A 709 -21.06 -13.19 -6.77
N PRO A 710 -21.37 -14.19 -7.63
CA PRO A 710 -21.35 -15.60 -7.26
C PRO A 710 -19.92 -16.12 -7.11
N GLY A 711 -19.58 -16.68 -5.94
CA GLY A 711 -18.28 -17.31 -5.64
C GLY A 711 -17.38 -16.54 -4.67
N SER A 712 -17.91 -15.50 -4.02
CA SER A 712 -17.19 -14.50 -3.24
C SER A 712 -16.73 -14.99 -1.85
N VAL A 713 -15.50 -14.63 -1.46
CA VAL A 713 -15.14 -14.46 -0.04
C VAL A 713 -15.99 -13.30 0.46
N THR A 714 -17.01 -13.60 1.22
CA THR A 714 -17.91 -12.62 1.85
C THR A 714 -17.24 -12.04 3.10
N ILE A 715 -17.77 -10.95 3.64
CA ILE A 715 -17.32 -10.43 4.95
C ILE A 715 -17.48 -11.50 6.06
N ASN A 716 -18.33 -12.51 5.84
CA ASN A 716 -18.51 -13.65 6.75
C ASN A 716 -17.36 -14.64 6.71
N ASP A 717 -16.50 -14.56 5.71
CA ASP A 717 -15.35 -15.45 5.53
C ASP A 717 -14.05 -14.83 6.10
N LEU A 718 -14.15 -13.60 6.62
CA LEU A 718 -13.06 -12.92 7.34
C LEU A 718 -13.02 -13.33 8.83
N PRO A 719 -11.84 -13.37 9.47
CA PRO A 719 -11.72 -13.57 10.91
C PRO A 719 -12.34 -12.41 11.70
N ASP A 720 -12.98 -12.70 12.84
CA ASP A 720 -13.68 -11.71 13.67
C ASP A 720 -12.78 -10.52 14.09
N GLU A 721 -11.49 -10.79 14.34
CA GLU A 721 -10.49 -9.76 14.69
C GLU A 721 -10.27 -8.74 13.56
N LEU A 722 -10.31 -9.19 12.30
CA LEU A 722 -10.14 -8.34 11.13
C LEU A 722 -11.41 -7.51 10.89
N ILE A 723 -12.58 -8.09 11.11
CA ILE A 723 -13.89 -7.41 11.03
C ILE A 723 -13.97 -6.28 12.07
N ILE A 724 -13.57 -6.56 13.33
CA ILE A 724 -13.54 -5.56 14.41
C ILE A 724 -12.49 -4.48 14.12
N SER A 725 -11.33 -4.84 13.56
CA SER A 725 -10.29 -3.87 13.20
C SER A 725 -10.71 -2.95 12.06
N ILE A 726 -11.46 -3.45 11.07
CA ILE A 726 -12.05 -2.64 9.99
C ILE A 726 -13.09 -1.68 10.56
N ALA A 727 -13.99 -2.15 11.42
CA ALA A 727 -14.99 -1.31 12.09
C ALA A 727 -14.35 -0.21 12.98
N ARG A 728 -13.27 -0.54 13.70
CA ARG A 728 -12.49 0.42 14.51
C ARG A 728 -11.72 1.44 13.67
N PHE A 729 -11.21 1.04 12.51
CA PHE A 729 -10.43 1.91 11.62
C PHE A 729 -11.31 2.97 10.95
N ILE A 730 -12.54 2.60 10.54
CA ILE A 730 -13.49 3.54 9.93
C ILE A 730 -14.04 4.56 10.95
N THR A 731 -13.99 4.25 12.26
CA THR A 731 -14.53 5.07 13.36
C THR A 731 -13.52 6.03 14.02
N LEU A 732 -12.23 5.98 13.66
CA LEU A 732 -11.12 6.55 14.45
C LEU A 732 -10.82 8.05 14.25
N ASP A 733 -11.55 8.79 13.42
CA ASP A 733 -11.28 10.22 13.21
C ASP A 733 -12.28 11.12 13.95
N THR A 734 -11.98 11.48 15.21
CA THR A 734 -12.84 12.36 16.04
C THR A 734 -12.10 13.46 16.80
N ASN A 735 -10.79 13.67 16.58
CA ASN A 735 -10.00 14.63 17.38
C ASN A 735 -9.58 15.93 16.67
N ALA A 736 -10.10 16.21 15.48
CA ALA A 736 -9.87 17.48 14.80
C ALA A 736 -11.17 18.27 14.71
N ALA A 737 -11.08 19.58 14.95
CA ALA A 737 -12.15 20.54 14.75
C ALA A 737 -12.57 20.58 13.26
N ALA A 738 -13.38 19.61 12.85
CA ALA A 738 -13.99 19.56 11.53
C ALA A 738 -15.22 20.45 11.56
N ARG A 739 -15.08 21.71 11.13
CA ARG A 739 -16.24 22.53 10.79
C ARG A 739 -16.69 22.38 9.33
N ASP A 740 -15.84 21.85 8.42
CA ASP A 740 -16.15 21.85 6.97
C ASP A 740 -15.51 20.69 6.18
N MET A 741 -15.84 19.40 6.42
CA MET A 741 -15.40 18.31 5.52
C MET A 741 -16.50 17.27 5.18
N PRO A 742 -16.91 17.12 3.89
CA PRO A 742 -17.89 16.12 3.39
C PRO A 742 -17.48 14.66 3.61
N GLU A 743 -16.20 14.45 3.86
CA GLU A 743 -15.49 13.18 3.89
C GLU A 743 -15.91 12.26 5.05
N ILE A 744 -16.34 12.84 6.17
CA ILE A 744 -16.75 12.06 7.35
C ILE A 744 -18.12 11.40 7.13
N CYS A 745 -18.97 11.98 6.26
CA CYS A 745 -20.32 11.52 5.92
C CYS A 745 -20.29 10.21 5.09
N ALA A 746 -19.38 10.12 4.12
CA ALA A 746 -19.15 8.97 3.24
C ALA A 746 -18.83 7.67 4.00
N ASN A 747 -18.04 7.76 5.07
CA ASN A 747 -17.54 6.61 5.80
C ASN A 747 -18.62 5.88 6.64
N ASN A 748 -19.66 6.59 7.10
CA ASN A 748 -20.72 5.95 7.91
C ASN A 748 -21.79 5.30 7.03
N LEU A 749 -22.08 5.88 5.86
CA LEU A 749 -22.95 5.24 4.86
C LEU A 749 -22.36 3.90 4.39
N THR A 750 -21.04 3.80 4.24
CA THR A 750 -20.34 2.55 3.90
C THR A 750 -20.45 1.49 5.00
N LEU A 751 -20.34 1.90 6.27
CA LEU A 751 -20.55 1.01 7.43
C LEU A 751 -21.99 0.51 7.53
N LEU A 752 -22.97 1.38 7.30
CA LEU A 752 -24.40 1.04 7.30
C LEU A 752 -24.75 0.09 6.15
N SER A 753 -24.20 0.34 4.96
CA SER A 753 -24.35 -0.51 3.77
C SER A 753 -23.76 -1.91 4.00
N LEU A 754 -22.55 -1.98 4.59
CA LEU A 754 -21.91 -3.25 4.98
C LEU A 754 -22.72 -4.04 6.03
N ALA A 755 -23.33 -3.34 7.00
CA ALA A 755 -24.19 -3.92 8.03
C ALA A 755 -25.53 -4.46 7.50
N LEU A 756 -26.03 -3.90 6.40
CA LEU A 756 -27.27 -4.36 5.77
C LEU A 756 -27.07 -5.63 4.93
N CYS A 757 -25.85 -5.88 4.44
CA CYS A 757 -25.55 -6.96 3.49
C CYS A 757 -25.05 -8.27 4.12
N SER A 758 -24.85 -8.34 5.46
CA SER A 758 -24.45 -9.57 6.15
C SER A 758 -25.03 -9.68 7.56
N HIS A 759 -25.69 -10.80 7.87
CA HIS A 759 -26.22 -11.09 9.22
C HIS A 759 -25.12 -11.30 10.28
N ARG A 760 -23.93 -11.82 9.92
CA ARG A 760 -22.81 -12.06 10.85
C ARG A 760 -22.05 -10.76 11.15
N PHE A 761 -21.77 -9.95 10.13
CA PHE A 761 -21.20 -8.61 10.30
C PHE A 761 -22.17 -7.71 11.08
N ARG A 762 -23.46 -7.76 10.76
CA ARG A 762 -24.51 -7.13 11.57
C ARG A 762 -24.48 -7.63 13.01
N GLY A 763 -24.49 -8.93 13.29
CA GLY A 763 -24.39 -9.44 14.68
C GLY A 763 -23.13 -8.99 15.45
N LEU A 764 -22.01 -8.75 14.74
CA LEU A 764 -20.73 -8.30 15.30
C LEU A 764 -20.61 -6.76 15.42
N VAL A 765 -21.28 -5.99 14.56
CA VAL A 765 -21.15 -4.53 14.41
C VAL A 765 -22.41 -3.76 14.83
N GLU A 766 -23.57 -4.40 14.91
CA GLU A 766 -24.85 -3.83 15.40
C GLU A 766 -24.81 -3.42 16.88
N PRO A 767 -24.01 -4.05 17.77
CA PRO A 767 -23.65 -3.46 19.07
C PRO A 767 -22.87 -2.12 18.98
N VAL A 768 -22.49 -1.67 17.79
CA VAL A 768 -21.58 -0.55 17.50
C VAL A 768 -22.21 0.45 16.51
N LEU A 769 -23.54 0.48 16.37
CA LEU A 769 -24.28 1.34 15.41
C LEU A 769 -23.98 2.85 15.58
N HIS A 770 -22.92 3.32 14.93
CA HIS A 770 -22.55 4.73 14.78
C HIS A 770 -23.32 5.37 13.60
N GLU A 771 -24.41 6.09 13.84
CA GLU A 771 -24.95 7.03 12.84
C GLU A 771 -24.36 8.42 13.09
N ARG A 772 -23.35 8.84 12.29
CA ARG A 772 -22.93 10.25 12.27
C ARG A 772 -23.90 11.01 11.36
N PHE A 773 -24.68 11.91 11.94
CA PHE A 773 -25.38 12.95 11.18
C PHE A 773 -24.31 13.90 10.62
N HIS A 774 -24.35 14.21 9.32
CA HIS A 774 -23.46 15.20 8.70
C HIS A 774 -24.29 16.02 7.72
N ASP A 775 -24.07 17.34 7.72
CA ASP A 775 -24.73 18.37 6.91
C ASP A 775 -24.37 18.28 5.41
N GLY A 776 -24.68 17.13 4.79
CA GLY A 776 -24.44 16.83 3.38
C GLY A 776 -25.66 17.15 2.52
N GLY A 777 -26.17 18.38 2.55
CA GLY A 777 -27.06 18.93 1.51
C GLY A 777 -28.48 18.32 1.35
N GLY A 778 -28.84 17.26 2.07
CA GLY A 778 -30.21 16.74 2.16
C GLY A 778 -30.97 17.29 3.36
N ASP A 779 -32.30 17.17 3.38
CA ASP A 779 -33.12 17.60 4.51
C ASP A 779 -32.74 16.79 5.76
N ILE A 780 -32.09 17.46 6.72
CA ILE A 780 -31.55 16.86 7.95
C ILE A 780 -32.67 16.27 8.82
N ASN A 781 -33.88 16.81 8.65
CA ASN A 781 -35.10 16.44 9.36
C ASN A 781 -35.50 14.99 9.04
N GLU A 782 -35.54 14.64 7.74
CA GLU A 782 -35.92 13.29 7.27
C GLU A 782 -34.94 12.21 7.77
N HIS A 783 -33.67 12.56 7.99
CA HIS A 783 -32.64 11.62 8.45
C HIS A 783 -32.75 11.33 9.96
N VAL A 784 -33.01 12.35 10.77
CA VAL A 784 -33.26 12.20 12.21
C VAL A 784 -34.55 11.41 12.46
N GLU A 785 -35.60 11.68 11.70
CA GLU A 785 -36.90 10.99 11.80
C GLU A 785 -36.78 9.52 11.44
N LYS A 786 -36.16 9.19 10.31
CA LYS A 786 -35.89 7.79 9.91
C LYS A 786 -35.02 7.06 10.91
N PHE A 787 -34.13 7.74 11.64
CA PHE A 787 -33.32 7.14 12.68
C PHE A 787 -34.15 6.80 13.93
N LEU A 788 -34.94 7.75 14.41
CA LEU A 788 -35.81 7.55 15.58
C LEU A 788 -36.84 6.43 15.32
N LEU A 789 -37.41 6.35 14.12
CA LEU A 789 -38.29 5.25 13.70
C LEU A 789 -37.58 3.88 13.72
N ARG A 790 -36.32 3.82 13.25
CA ARG A 790 -35.54 2.58 13.26
C ARG A 790 -35.19 2.09 14.68
N ILE A 791 -34.91 3.01 15.61
CA ILE A 791 -34.73 2.65 17.02
C ILE A 791 -36.05 2.18 17.63
N LEU A 792 -37.17 2.83 17.31
CA LEU A 792 -38.50 2.41 17.77
C LEU A 792 -38.82 0.98 17.32
N GLU A 793 -38.52 0.64 16.06
CA GLU A 793 -38.72 -0.71 15.52
C GLU A 793 -37.80 -1.75 16.17
N ARG A 794 -36.54 -1.41 16.45
CA ARG A 794 -35.53 -2.33 17.04
C ARG A 794 -34.72 -1.70 18.19
N PRO A 795 -35.34 -1.55 19.38
CA PRO A 795 -34.72 -0.88 20.53
C PRO A 795 -33.53 -1.64 21.12
N ASP A 796 -33.41 -2.95 20.86
CA ASP A 796 -32.34 -3.80 21.35
C ASP A 796 -30.96 -3.48 20.75
N ARG A 797 -30.94 -2.73 19.63
CA ARG A 797 -29.76 -2.52 18.77
C ARG A 797 -28.99 -1.22 19.04
N ALA A 798 -29.56 -0.28 19.79
CA ALA A 798 -28.94 1.03 20.04
C ALA A 798 -27.97 0.99 21.24
N ARG A 799 -26.75 0.44 21.05
CA ARG A 799 -25.73 0.32 22.10
C ARG A 799 -24.69 1.44 22.12
N SER A 800 -24.39 2.12 21.02
CA SER A 800 -23.40 3.21 21.02
C SER A 800 -23.84 4.31 20.07
N LEU A 801 -24.11 5.52 20.55
CA LEU A 801 -24.66 6.62 19.77
C LEU A 801 -23.64 7.75 19.63
N ARG A 802 -23.43 8.32 18.42
CA ARG A 802 -22.48 9.42 18.20
C ARG A 802 -23.05 10.51 17.27
N PHE A 803 -23.13 11.75 17.73
CA PHE A 803 -23.68 12.89 16.99
C PHE A 803 -22.56 13.86 16.57
N ILE A 804 -22.53 14.33 15.32
CA ILE A 804 -21.48 15.23 14.79
C ILE A 804 -22.08 16.44 14.05
N GLN A 805 -21.76 17.67 14.47
CA GLN A 805 -22.10 18.97 13.82
C GLN A 805 -23.59 19.31 13.62
N TRP A 806 -24.09 20.29 14.40
CA TRP A 806 -25.53 20.51 14.64
C TRP A 806 -26.07 21.93 14.33
N GLN A 807 -25.35 22.78 13.60
CA GLN A 807 -25.67 24.22 13.50
C GLN A 807 -27.01 24.58 12.81
N LYS A 808 -27.76 23.63 12.21
CA LYS A 808 -29.06 23.87 11.53
C LYS A 808 -30.30 23.31 12.22
N ILE A 809 -30.18 22.39 13.19
CA ILE A 809 -31.33 21.75 13.88
C ILE A 809 -31.93 22.66 14.95
N LEU A 810 -31.29 23.77 15.24
CA LEU A 810 -31.75 24.81 16.15
C LEU A 810 -33.15 25.39 15.80
N ASN A 811 -33.62 25.16 14.57
CA ASN A 811 -34.97 25.52 14.10
C ASN A 811 -35.85 24.30 13.74
N TYR A 812 -35.49 23.09 14.18
CA TYR A 812 -36.21 21.87 13.84
C TYR A 812 -37.36 21.61 14.83
N SER A 813 -38.55 21.34 14.29
CA SER A 813 -39.67 20.78 15.05
C SER A 813 -39.86 19.34 14.57
N LEU A 814 -39.78 18.39 15.50
CA LEU A 814 -40.04 16.98 15.22
C LEU A 814 -41.51 16.81 14.88
N ASP A 815 -41.80 16.40 13.66
CA ASP A 815 -43.17 16.07 13.28
C ASP A 815 -43.56 14.72 13.93
N VAL A 816 -44.29 14.81 15.04
CA VAL A 816 -44.74 13.65 15.84
C VAL A 816 -45.67 12.72 15.05
N ASP A 817 -46.29 13.20 13.96
CA ASP A 817 -47.17 12.38 13.13
C ASP A 817 -46.39 11.30 12.36
N LEU A 818 -45.07 11.45 12.18
CA LEU A 818 -44.20 10.46 11.53
C LEU A 818 -44.08 9.13 12.29
N PHE A 819 -44.22 9.16 13.62
CA PHE A 819 -44.24 7.91 14.40
C PHE A 819 -45.54 7.12 14.16
N GLY A 820 -46.52 7.73 13.48
CA GLY A 820 -47.89 7.26 13.45
C GLY A 820 -48.51 7.30 14.85
N VAL A 821 -49.84 7.24 14.90
CA VAL A 821 -50.60 7.32 16.17
C VAL A 821 -50.14 6.26 17.18
N GLU A 822 -49.79 5.05 16.73
CA GLU A 822 -49.34 3.98 17.62
C GLU A 822 -47.86 4.05 17.99
N GLY A 823 -46.95 4.44 17.07
CA GLY A 823 -45.53 4.57 17.41
C GLY A 823 -45.28 5.73 18.36
N TRP A 824 -45.97 6.86 18.16
CA TRP A 824 -45.89 8.01 19.07
C TRP A 824 -46.43 7.64 20.44
N LYS A 825 -47.57 6.92 20.49
CA LYS A 825 -48.18 6.44 21.73
C LYS A 825 -47.28 5.47 22.50
N VAL A 826 -46.51 4.61 21.81
CA VAL A 826 -45.52 3.71 22.44
C VAL A 826 -44.35 4.49 23.02
N ALA A 827 -43.76 5.42 22.25
CA ALA A 827 -42.68 6.28 22.73
C ALA A 827 -43.16 7.12 23.93
N ARG A 828 -44.32 7.74 23.81
CA ARG A 828 -44.98 8.51 24.86
C ARG A 828 -45.22 7.65 26.09
N ASN A 829 -45.83 6.47 25.98
CA ASN A 829 -46.11 5.62 27.14
C ASN A 829 -44.83 5.25 27.92
N ARG A 830 -43.73 4.92 27.22
CA ARG A 830 -42.45 4.63 27.89
C ARG A 830 -41.83 5.85 28.56
N ILE A 831 -42.02 7.04 28.00
CA ILE A 831 -41.61 8.29 28.67
C ILE A 831 -42.51 8.55 29.89
N MET A 832 -43.81 8.32 29.77
CA MET A 832 -44.76 8.50 30.88
C MET A 832 -44.52 7.54 32.03
N GLU A 833 -43.95 6.35 31.78
CA GLU A 833 -43.47 5.43 32.83
C GLU A 833 -42.31 6.00 33.66
N LEU A 834 -41.61 7.02 33.17
CA LEU A 834 -40.51 7.71 33.89
C LEU A 834 -40.97 8.88 34.76
N HIS A 835 -42.21 9.34 34.63
CA HIS A 835 -42.72 10.55 35.29
C HIS A 835 -43.65 10.19 36.46
N GLU A 836 -43.42 10.77 37.64
CA GLU A 836 -44.26 10.56 38.82
C GLU A 836 -45.34 11.63 38.98
N SER A 837 -45.11 12.87 38.49
CA SER A 837 -46.05 13.98 38.65
C SER A 837 -46.72 14.41 37.33
N PRO A 838 -48.03 14.73 37.34
CA PRO A 838 -48.72 15.28 36.17
C PRO A 838 -48.06 16.55 35.64
N THR A 839 -47.53 17.40 36.52
CA THR A 839 -46.87 18.66 36.16
C THR A 839 -45.60 18.49 35.35
N GLU A 840 -44.77 17.47 35.64
CA GLU A 840 -43.56 17.20 34.84
C GLU A 840 -43.92 16.57 33.49
N ARG A 841 -44.99 15.77 33.47
CA ARG A 841 -45.56 15.18 32.26
C ARG A 841 -46.14 16.23 31.33
N ASP A 842 -46.92 17.17 31.86
CA ASP A 842 -47.53 18.26 31.08
C ASP A 842 -46.44 19.20 30.55
N ALA A 843 -45.40 19.48 31.35
CA ALA A 843 -44.24 20.23 30.91
C ALA A 843 -43.46 19.51 29.79
N TRP A 844 -43.33 18.19 29.82
CA TRP A 844 -42.74 17.44 28.71
C TRP A 844 -43.64 17.50 27.46
N ASP A 845 -44.93 17.20 27.60
CA ASP A 845 -45.89 17.20 26.49
C ASP A 845 -45.96 18.59 25.79
N GLU A 846 -45.87 19.71 26.53
CA GLU A 846 -45.82 21.06 25.94
C GLU A 846 -44.50 21.39 25.24
N ASN A 847 -43.36 20.85 25.70
CA ASN A 847 -42.03 21.23 25.20
C ASN A 847 -41.45 20.29 24.14
N VAL A 848 -42.00 19.09 23.96
CA VAL A 848 -41.57 18.18 22.88
C VAL A 848 -42.07 18.62 21.51
N GLU A 849 -43.05 19.52 21.43
CA GLU A 849 -43.44 20.12 20.15
C GLU A 849 -42.42 21.19 19.68
N GLU A 850 -41.66 21.79 20.61
CA GLU A 850 -40.54 22.73 20.34
C GLU A 850 -39.17 22.03 20.54
N VAL A 851 -38.73 21.25 19.55
CA VAL A 851 -37.63 20.27 19.74
C VAL A 851 -36.23 20.88 19.76
N GLY A 852 -35.64 20.93 20.96
CA GLY A 852 -34.19 21.11 21.18
C GLY A 852 -33.42 19.79 21.33
N LEU A 853 -32.07 19.89 21.37
CA LEU A 853 -31.16 18.74 21.57
C LEU A 853 -31.49 17.93 22.82
N GLU A 854 -31.92 18.59 23.90
CA GLU A 854 -32.28 17.92 25.16
C GLU A 854 -33.43 16.93 25.00
N ALA A 855 -34.45 17.28 24.22
CA ALA A 855 -35.62 16.43 23.98
C ALA A 855 -35.27 15.19 23.13
N ILE A 856 -34.38 15.33 22.15
CA ILE A 856 -33.93 14.19 21.32
C ILE A 856 -33.09 13.22 22.15
N VAL A 857 -32.14 13.72 22.96
CA VAL A 857 -31.33 12.86 23.84
C VAL A 857 -32.22 12.15 24.88
N ALA A 858 -33.21 12.86 25.42
CA ALA A 858 -34.22 12.32 26.29
C ALA A 858 -35.02 11.18 25.63
N LEU A 859 -35.57 11.39 24.43
CA LEU A 859 -36.27 10.36 23.66
C LEU A 859 -35.39 9.12 23.44
N LEU A 860 -34.12 9.31 23.12
CA LEU A 860 -33.19 8.19 22.88
C LEU A 860 -32.94 7.35 24.13
N PHE A 861 -32.84 7.95 25.31
CA PHE A 861 -32.70 7.19 26.56
C PHE A 861 -33.88 6.27 26.84
N VAL A 862 -35.07 6.63 26.36
CA VAL A 862 -36.27 5.79 26.51
C VAL A 862 -36.37 4.73 25.41
N LEU A 863 -35.96 5.09 24.20
CA LEU A 863 -36.04 4.20 23.04
C LEU A 863 -34.88 3.19 22.97
N ALA A 864 -33.74 3.47 23.61
CA ALA A 864 -32.52 2.67 23.56
C ALA A 864 -32.14 2.06 24.94
N PRO A 865 -32.82 1.00 25.41
CA PRO A 865 -32.59 0.41 26.73
C PRO A 865 -31.23 -0.27 26.91
N ASN A 866 -30.53 -0.58 25.80
CA ASN A 866 -29.23 -1.25 25.80
C ASN A 866 -28.04 -0.29 25.58
N LEU A 867 -28.25 1.03 25.72
CA LEU A 867 -27.23 2.03 25.46
C LEU A 867 -25.99 1.84 26.37
N GLU A 868 -24.80 1.78 25.76
CA GLU A 868 -23.47 1.59 26.35
C GLU A 868 -22.56 2.82 26.19
N GLU A 869 -22.64 3.55 25.08
CA GLU A 869 -21.87 4.76 24.80
C GLU A 869 -22.73 5.87 24.17
N ILE A 870 -22.49 7.13 24.55
CA ILE A 870 -23.03 8.32 23.86
C ILE A 870 -21.95 9.38 23.62
N VAL A 871 -21.87 9.91 22.41
CA VAL A 871 -20.94 10.98 22.01
C VAL A 871 -21.72 12.12 21.36
N LEU A 872 -21.55 13.35 21.83
CA LEU A 872 -22.24 14.55 21.37
C LEU A 872 -21.19 15.56 20.87
N HIS A 873 -21.16 15.96 19.58
CA HIS A 873 -20.22 16.96 19.04
C HIS A 873 -20.91 18.18 18.42
N ALA A 874 -20.31 19.37 18.63
CA ALA A 874 -20.71 20.68 18.11
C ALA A 874 -22.16 21.06 18.45
N CYS A 875 -22.51 20.88 19.72
CA CYS A 875 -23.78 21.31 20.29
C CYS A 875 -23.77 22.82 20.59
N GLU A 876 -24.72 23.55 20.02
CA GLU A 876 -25.14 24.84 20.58
C GLU A 876 -26.26 24.54 21.60
N PRO A 877 -26.16 25.02 22.86
CA PRO A 877 -27.32 25.02 23.73
C PRO A 877 -28.33 26.01 23.12
N ILE A 878 -29.56 25.55 22.93
CA ILE A 878 -30.70 26.42 22.65
C ILE A 878 -31.82 26.11 23.62
N GLY A 879 -32.26 27.17 24.30
CA GLY A 879 -33.67 27.46 24.52
C GLY A 879 -34.12 27.42 25.98
N PRO A 880 -34.96 28.37 26.44
CA PRO A 880 -35.43 28.48 27.81
C PRO A 880 -36.63 27.53 28.07
N GLY A 881 -36.46 26.22 27.80
CA GLY A 881 -37.42 25.16 28.10
C GLY A 881 -36.96 24.30 29.29
N PRO A 882 -37.84 23.56 29.98
CA PRO A 882 -37.52 22.91 31.25
C PRO A 882 -36.35 21.92 31.12
N PRO A 883 -35.59 21.67 32.20
CA PRO A 883 -34.34 20.93 32.15
C PRO A 883 -34.62 19.41 32.08
N VAL A 884 -35.19 18.94 30.99
CA VAL A 884 -35.68 17.56 30.85
C VAL A 884 -34.56 16.57 31.13
N LEU A 885 -33.37 16.79 30.57
CA LEU A 885 -32.25 15.88 30.80
C LEU A 885 -31.86 15.83 32.29
N LYS A 886 -31.97 16.93 33.03
CA LYS A 886 -31.75 16.95 34.48
C LYS A 886 -32.79 16.11 35.23
N TRP A 887 -34.06 16.17 34.85
CA TRP A 887 -35.10 15.35 35.47
C TRP A 887 -34.96 13.87 35.11
N MET A 888 -34.75 13.57 33.84
CA MET A 888 -34.56 12.21 33.37
C MET A 888 -33.34 11.54 33.98
N THR A 889 -32.19 12.22 34.02
CA THR A 889 -30.99 11.68 34.67
C THR A 889 -31.22 11.39 36.14
N ALA A 890 -31.97 12.24 36.86
CA ALA A 890 -32.36 11.98 38.24
C ALA A 890 -33.25 10.73 38.38
N GLN A 891 -34.19 10.51 37.46
CA GLN A 891 -35.04 9.32 37.45
C GLN A 891 -34.28 8.05 37.06
N ILE A 892 -33.51 8.07 35.98
CA ILE A 892 -32.60 6.97 35.57
C ILE A 892 -31.73 6.56 36.76
N ARG A 893 -31.13 7.54 37.42
CA ARG A 893 -30.31 7.34 38.61
C ARG A 893 -31.09 6.71 39.76
N ARG A 894 -32.31 7.18 40.04
CA ARG A 894 -33.16 6.58 41.07
C ARG A 894 -33.49 5.13 40.75
N LEU A 895 -33.86 4.82 39.50
CA LEU A 895 -34.16 3.46 39.05
C LEU A 895 -32.96 2.53 39.23
N GLN A 896 -31.76 3.01 38.89
CA GLN A 896 -30.52 2.29 39.16
C GLN A 896 -30.30 2.09 40.67
N LEU A 897 -30.46 3.13 41.49
CA LEU A 897 -30.25 3.03 42.94
C LEU A 897 -31.27 2.11 43.63
N GLN A 898 -32.51 2.07 43.15
CA GLN A 898 -33.56 1.18 43.63
C GLN A 898 -33.42 -0.25 43.08
N LYS A 899 -32.39 -0.53 42.27
CA LYS A 899 -32.11 -1.84 41.66
C LYS A 899 -33.31 -2.39 40.88
N GLN A 900 -34.05 -1.52 40.20
CA GLN A 900 -35.07 -1.95 39.25
C GLN A 900 -34.38 -2.44 37.97
N ILE A 901 -33.78 -3.62 38.05
CA ILE A 901 -32.97 -4.24 36.99
C ILE A 901 -33.83 -4.49 35.75
N ASP A 902 -35.11 -4.82 35.96
CA ASP A 902 -36.05 -5.11 34.88
C ASP A 902 -36.58 -3.84 34.19
N ASN A 903 -36.31 -2.64 34.75
CA ASN A 903 -36.76 -1.39 34.15
C ASN A 903 -35.76 -0.94 33.05
N PRO A 904 -36.17 -0.96 31.76
CA PRO A 904 -35.30 -0.63 30.64
C PRO A 904 -34.77 0.81 30.69
N ALA A 905 -35.53 1.73 31.28
CA ALA A 905 -35.17 3.14 31.36
C ALA A 905 -34.12 3.43 32.44
N ALA A 906 -33.69 2.42 33.21
CA ALA A 906 -32.60 2.58 34.15
C ALA A 906 -31.22 2.66 33.45
N LEU A 907 -31.07 2.34 32.16
CA LEU A 907 -29.82 2.45 31.40
C LEU A 907 -28.58 1.80 32.05
N TRP A 908 -28.74 0.62 32.64
CA TRP A 908 -27.67 -0.09 33.37
C TRP A 908 -26.38 -0.35 32.58
N LYS A 909 -26.44 -0.27 31.24
CA LYS A 909 -25.33 -0.56 30.35
C LYS A 909 -24.52 0.67 29.96
N LEU A 910 -25.01 1.89 30.22
CA LEU A 910 -24.37 3.13 29.76
C LEU A 910 -23.10 3.40 30.55
N ARG A 911 -21.94 3.23 29.91
CA ARG A 911 -20.59 3.35 30.52
C ARG A 911 -19.80 4.56 30.05
N SER A 912 -20.01 5.03 28.82
CA SER A 912 -19.20 6.10 28.20
C SER A 912 -20.07 7.27 27.75
N VAL A 913 -19.69 8.47 28.16
CA VAL A 913 -20.35 9.73 27.77
C VAL A 913 -19.28 10.72 27.30
N ASN A 914 -19.41 11.25 26.09
CA ASN A 914 -18.50 12.24 25.53
C ASN A 914 -19.28 13.43 24.97
N VAL A 915 -18.91 14.65 25.33
CA VAL A 915 -19.61 15.89 25.02
C VAL A 915 -18.61 16.95 24.53
N ASN A 916 -18.76 17.42 23.31
CA ASN A 916 -17.89 18.39 22.68
C ASN A 916 -18.74 19.58 22.19
N MET A 917 -18.63 20.74 22.84
CA MET A 917 -19.48 21.91 22.57
C MET A 917 -18.62 23.08 22.08
N TRP A 918 -19.06 23.79 21.04
CA TRP A 918 -18.34 24.91 20.46
C TRP A 918 -19.19 26.17 20.62
N TYR A 919 -18.67 27.21 21.29
CA TYR A 919 -19.33 28.51 21.49
C TYR A 919 -20.73 28.42 22.12
N THR A 920 -20.80 28.46 23.44
CA THR A 920 -22.05 28.77 24.13
C THR A 920 -22.34 30.27 23.94
N ASN A 921 -23.36 30.64 23.17
CA ASN A 921 -23.83 32.03 23.03
C ASN A 921 -24.49 32.57 24.33
N GLY A 922 -23.99 32.17 25.51
CA GLY A 922 -24.46 32.61 26.82
C GLY A 922 -25.33 31.59 27.57
N GLU A 923 -25.63 30.42 27.02
CA GLU A 923 -26.48 29.40 27.68
C GLU A 923 -25.70 28.37 28.53
N ASP A 924 -26.33 27.87 29.60
CA ASP A 924 -25.73 27.09 30.70
C ASP A 924 -25.58 25.57 30.37
N PRO A 925 -24.36 25.02 30.22
CA PRO A 925 -24.14 23.60 29.93
C PRO A 925 -24.41 22.65 31.12
N ASN A 926 -24.88 23.15 32.26
CA ASN A 926 -25.09 22.38 33.49
C ASN A 926 -26.03 21.17 33.33
N HIS A 927 -27.02 21.20 32.41
CA HIS A 927 -27.92 20.07 32.18
C HIS A 927 -27.21 18.86 31.58
N LEU A 928 -26.28 19.08 30.64
CA LEU A 928 -25.49 18.00 30.04
C LEU A 928 -24.46 17.43 31.02
N MET A 929 -23.98 18.23 31.96
CA MET A 929 -23.15 17.74 33.07
C MET A 929 -23.89 16.73 33.95
N GLN A 930 -25.23 16.76 34.03
CA GLN A 930 -26.00 15.79 34.83
C GLN A 930 -25.87 14.36 34.33
N LEU A 931 -25.48 14.14 33.07
CA LEU A 931 -25.24 12.81 32.51
C LEU A 931 -24.16 12.04 33.29
N MET A 932 -23.19 12.73 33.90
CA MET A 932 -22.16 12.09 34.72
C MET A 932 -22.69 11.55 36.05
N THR A 933 -23.90 11.94 36.45
CA THR A 933 -24.51 11.46 37.71
C THR A 933 -25.15 10.08 37.59
N ILE A 934 -25.32 9.58 36.35
CA ILE A 934 -25.85 8.24 36.08
C ILE A 934 -24.87 7.20 36.65
N PRO A 935 -25.28 6.35 37.60
CA PRO A 935 -24.36 5.46 38.30
C PRO A 935 -23.60 4.47 37.40
N SER A 936 -24.13 4.04 36.27
CA SER A 936 -23.43 3.11 35.37
C SER A 936 -22.25 3.73 34.60
N VAL A 937 -22.12 5.06 34.56
CA VAL A 937 -21.11 5.76 33.75
C VAL A 937 -19.73 5.67 34.39
N GLU A 938 -18.75 5.24 33.60
CA GLU A 938 -17.34 5.08 33.99
C GLU A 938 -16.40 6.09 33.31
N ILE A 939 -16.76 6.59 32.12
CA ILE A 939 -15.95 7.50 31.30
C ILE A 939 -16.77 8.73 30.97
N PHE A 940 -16.25 9.92 31.30
CA PHE A 940 -16.89 11.19 30.98
C PHE A 940 -15.89 12.18 30.36
N TRP A 941 -16.12 12.56 29.11
CA TRP A 941 -15.28 13.53 28.40
C TRP A 941 -16.09 14.77 28.03
N ALA A 942 -15.58 15.95 28.39
CA ALA A 942 -16.10 17.25 27.99
C ALA A 942 -14.98 18.13 27.42
N SER A 943 -15.11 18.59 26.18
CA SER A 943 -14.11 19.46 25.52
C SER A 943 -14.58 20.91 25.35
N SER A 944 -15.73 21.27 25.92
CA SER A 944 -16.20 22.64 26.00
C SER A 944 -15.67 23.34 27.24
N THR A 945 -15.48 24.66 27.15
CA THR A 945 -14.93 25.45 28.23
C THR A 945 -15.97 25.63 29.36
N LEU A 946 -15.85 24.85 30.43
CA LEU A 946 -16.66 24.98 31.64
C LEU A 946 -16.21 26.20 32.45
N ASN A 947 -17.17 26.95 33.00
CA ASN A 947 -16.92 28.10 33.86
C ASN A 947 -17.23 27.77 35.33
N GLU A 948 -16.95 28.71 36.24
CA GLU A 948 -17.16 28.52 37.66
C GLU A 948 -18.64 28.36 38.07
N SER A 949 -19.55 29.10 37.43
CA SER A 949 -20.97 29.03 37.77
C SER A 949 -21.52 27.64 37.50
N VAL A 950 -21.21 27.05 36.35
CA VAL A 950 -21.62 25.68 35.98
C VAL A 950 -21.16 24.67 37.02
N LEU A 951 -19.89 24.71 37.44
CA LEU A 951 -19.36 23.77 38.43
C LEU A 951 -19.96 23.99 39.82
N ARG A 952 -20.19 25.24 40.24
CA ARG A 952 -20.88 25.54 41.50
C ARG A 952 -22.30 25.01 41.48
N ASP A 953 -23.04 25.27 40.40
CA ASP A 953 -24.43 24.88 40.29
C ASP A 953 -24.57 23.35 40.22
N PHE A 954 -23.62 22.67 39.57
CA PHE A 954 -23.51 21.22 39.64
C PHE A 954 -23.26 20.72 41.06
N LEU A 955 -22.29 21.30 41.77
CA LEU A 955 -21.94 20.92 43.16
C LEU A 955 -23.06 21.19 44.16
N LEU A 956 -23.81 22.28 43.98
CA LEU A 956 -24.97 22.63 44.80
C LEU A 956 -26.16 21.71 44.50
N SER A 957 -26.38 21.39 43.22
CA SER A 957 -27.46 20.49 42.79
C SER A 957 -27.19 19.03 43.14
N ASN A 958 -25.93 18.64 43.28
CA ASN A 958 -25.52 17.24 43.47
C ASN A 958 -24.54 17.08 44.63
N ASN A 959 -25.03 16.59 45.77
CA ASN A 959 -24.16 16.18 46.88
C ASN A 959 -23.76 14.69 46.79
N LEU A 960 -23.21 14.28 45.65
CA LEU A 960 -23.04 12.86 45.30
C LEU A 960 -21.58 12.47 45.22
N VAL A 961 -21.27 11.24 45.62
CA VAL A 961 -19.97 10.62 45.38
C VAL A 961 -20.10 9.77 44.11
N LEU A 962 -19.41 10.17 43.06
CA LEU A 962 -19.41 9.57 41.73
C LEU A 962 -18.24 8.59 41.60
N GLY A 963 -18.25 7.56 42.45
CA GLY A 963 -17.18 6.56 42.55
C GLY A 963 -17.03 5.62 41.35
N ASN A 964 -17.99 5.62 40.41
CA ASN A 964 -17.93 4.74 39.24
C ASN A 964 -17.09 5.34 38.11
N ILE A 965 -16.90 6.66 38.10
CA ILE A 965 -16.11 7.36 37.09
C ILE A 965 -14.61 7.09 37.33
N LYS A 966 -13.97 6.51 36.31
CA LYS A 966 -12.55 6.16 36.27
C LYS A 966 -11.76 7.09 35.35
N GLU A 967 -12.42 7.72 34.40
CA GLU A 967 -11.78 8.57 33.40
C GLU A 967 -12.58 9.86 33.16
N LEU A 968 -11.89 11.00 33.26
CA LEU A 968 -12.48 12.32 33.22
C LEU A 968 -11.64 13.24 32.32
N SER A 969 -12.27 13.84 31.30
CA SER A 969 -11.64 14.88 30.47
C SER A 969 -12.47 16.16 30.53
N LEU A 970 -11.84 17.31 30.81
CA LEU A 970 -12.53 18.58 30.99
C LEU A 970 -11.69 19.74 30.40
N THR A 971 -12.37 20.71 29.80
CA THR A 971 -11.80 22.02 29.48
C THR A 971 -12.42 23.07 30.41
N CYS A 972 -11.61 23.87 31.08
CA CYS A 972 -12.04 24.74 32.17
C CYS A 972 -11.50 26.17 31.98
N SER A 973 -12.33 27.19 32.17
CA SER A 973 -11.89 28.60 32.22
C SER A 973 -12.47 29.32 33.43
N ARG A 974 -11.73 30.27 34.01
CA ARG A 974 -12.20 31.17 35.07
C ARG A 974 -12.81 30.44 36.30
N ILE A 975 -12.19 29.37 36.79
CA ILE A 975 -12.66 28.60 37.97
C ILE A 975 -11.71 28.78 39.15
N ARG A 976 -12.23 29.12 40.33
CA ARG A 976 -11.43 29.14 41.56
C ARG A 976 -10.99 27.72 41.99
N PRO A 977 -9.74 27.55 42.50
CA PRO A 977 -9.19 26.24 42.83
C PRO A 977 -9.99 25.45 43.88
N ASP A 978 -10.58 26.12 44.87
CA ASP A 978 -11.38 25.49 45.93
C ASP A 978 -12.63 24.79 45.37
N ILE A 979 -13.21 25.31 44.30
CA ILE A 979 -14.41 24.74 43.67
C ILE A 979 -14.05 23.56 42.79
N PHE A 980 -13.01 23.72 41.98
CA PHE A 980 -12.50 22.62 41.17
C PHE A 980 -12.07 21.44 42.05
N MET A 981 -11.49 21.73 43.21
CA MET A 981 -11.17 20.73 44.22
C MET A 981 -12.39 20.00 44.76
N GLN A 982 -13.41 20.74 45.20
CA GLN A 982 -14.66 20.15 45.66
C GLN A 982 -15.33 19.29 44.59
N PHE A 983 -15.15 19.65 43.32
CA PHE A 983 -15.59 18.86 42.18
C PHE A 983 -14.77 17.57 42.02
N LEU A 984 -13.43 17.64 41.99
CA LEU A 984 -12.59 16.44 41.90
C LEU A 984 -12.78 15.48 43.10
N CYS A 985 -13.08 16.01 44.28
CA CYS A 985 -13.45 15.24 45.48
C CYS A 985 -14.64 14.30 45.27
N ARG A 986 -15.45 14.52 44.23
CA ARG A 986 -16.59 13.64 43.93
C ARG A 986 -16.19 12.35 43.21
N PHE A 987 -14.96 12.21 42.72
CA PHE A 987 -14.51 11.06 41.93
C PHE A 987 -13.43 10.24 42.65
N PRO A 988 -13.78 9.51 43.73
CA PRO A 988 -12.81 8.82 44.59
C PRO A 988 -12.03 7.68 43.94
N ASN A 989 -12.37 7.24 42.73
CA ASN A 989 -11.72 6.12 42.03
C ASN A 989 -11.12 6.53 40.67
N LEU A 990 -10.86 7.83 40.48
CA LEU A 990 -10.38 8.37 39.22
C LEU A 990 -8.96 7.88 38.90
N LYS A 991 -8.79 7.26 37.73
CA LYS A 991 -7.51 6.74 37.24
C LYS A 991 -6.89 7.60 36.15
N ARG A 992 -7.71 8.29 35.35
CA ARG A 992 -7.24 9.14 34.25
C ARG A 992 -7.91 10.50 34.29
N LEU A 993 -7.10 11.55 34.26
CA LEU A 993 -7.57 12.94 34.30
C LEU A 993 -6.95 13.73 33.15
N TYR A 994 -7.79 14.28 32.28
CA TYR A 994 -7.40 15.22 31.24
C TYR A 994 -8.00 16.59 31.52
N CYS A 995 -7.17 17.62 31.66
CA CYS A 995 -7.60 18.97 31.99
C CYS A 995 -6.88 19.99 31.09
N ASP A 996 -7.66 20.72 30.28
CA ASP A 996 -7.19 21.87 29.50
C ASP A 996 -7.71 23.16 30.12
N LEU A 997 -6.81 24.08 30.50
CA LEU A 997 -7.16 25.36 31.11
C LEU A 997 -7.17 26.47 30.04
N GLY A 998 -8.34 27.09 29.86
CA GLY A 998 -8.59 28.18 28.89
C GLY A 998 -8.30 29.59 29.42
N GLU A 999 -8.33 30.57 28.51
CA GLU A 999 -7.87 31.96 28.71
C GLU A 999 -8.53 32.71 29.90
N PRO A 1000 -7.76 33.20 30.88
CA PRO A 1000 -8.22 34.20 31.84
C PRO A 1000 -8.36 35.58 31.19
N ASN A 1001 -9.60 36.07 31.02
CA ASN A 1001 -9.86 37.43 30.51
C ASN A 1001 -9.72 38.54 31.56
N ALA A 1002 -9.42 38.23 32.83
CA ALA A 1002 -9.33 39.23 33.88
C ALA A 1002 -8.14 38.98 34.81
N LEU A 1003 -7.44 40.07 35.18
CA LEU A 1003 -6.33 40.11 36.14
C LEU A 1003 -6.67 39.51 37.52
N GLU A 1004 -7.94 39.29 37.83
CA GLU A 1004 -8.41 38.87 39.15
C GLU A 1004 -8.99 37.44 39.20
N SER A 1005 -9.28 36.81 38.05
CA SER A 1005 -9.76 35.41 38.03
C SER A 1005 -8.59 34.46 37.88
N TYR A 1006 -8.00 34.06 39.00
CA TYR A 1006 -6.98 33.02 39.03
C TYR A 1006 -7.61 31.68 38.57
N PRO A 1007 -7.17 31.06 37.45
CA PRO A 1007 -7.50 29.66 37.20
C PRO A 1007 -7.05 28.77 38.36
N PRO A 1008 -7.59 27.55 38.51
CA PRO A 1008 -7.22 26.66 39.60
C PRO A 1008 -5.71 26.52 39.62
N ASP A 1009 -5.07 26.80 40.74
CA ASP A 1009 -3.79 26.16 41.04
C ASP A 1009 -4.17 24.67 41.11
N LEU A 1010 -4.08 23.94 39.99
CA LEU A 1010 -4.31 22.48 39.89
C LEU A 1010 -3.38 21.68 40.81
N MET A 1011 -2.57 22.39 41.60
CA MET A 1011 -1.71 21.96 42.67
C MET A 1011 -2.36 21.21 43.83
N PHE A 1012 -3.66 20.97 43.75
CA PHE A 1012 -4.29 19.93 44.51
C PHE A 1012 -5.05 19.09 43.48
N VAL A 1013 -4.39 18.13 42.85
CA VAL A 1013 -5.12 16.88 42.67
C VAL A 1013 -5.32 16.39 44.10
N PRO A 1014 -6.55 16.20 44.59
CA PRO A 1014 -6.75 15.80 45.98
C PRO A 1014 -5.82 14.66 46.37
N HIS A 1015 -5.21 14.72 47.56
CA HIS A 1015 -4.19 13.75 47.97
C HIS A 1015 -4.68 12.29 47.85
N PHE A 1016 -5.99 12.07 47.99
CA PHE A 1016 -6.61 10.76 47.81
C PHE A 1016 -6.56 10.22 46.36
N LEU A 1017 -6.38 11.08 45.34
CA LEU A 1017 -6.22 10.69 43.93
C LEU A 1017 -4.77 10.33 43.57
N GLU A 1018 -3.77 10.88 44.28
CA GLU A 1018 -2.34 10.63 44.01
C GLU A 1018 -1.94 9.14 43.94
N PRO A 1019 -2.41 8.24 44.83
CA PRO A 1019 -2.01 6.83 44.80
C PRO A 1019 -2.72 6.02 43.71
N GLN A 1020 -3.70 6.57 42.99
CA GLN A 1020 -4.50 5.80 42.03
C GLN A 1020 -4.50 6.38 40.61
N LEU A 1021 -4.08 7.62 40.45
CA LEU A 1021 -4.01 8.26 39.14
C LEU A 1021 -2.85 7.63 38.33
N GLU A 1022 -3.20 7.08 37.17
CA GLU A 1022 -2.30 6.39 36.24
C GLU A 1022 -1.93 7.29 35.04
N ASP A 1023 -2.84 8.15 34.59
CA ASP A 1023 -2.64 9.08 33.47
C ASP A 1023 -3.12 10.50 33.82
N LEU A 1024 -2.28 11.49 33.56
CA LEU A 1024 -2.54 12.89 33.84
C LEU A 1024 -2.14 13.75 32.64
N HIS A 1025 -3.12 14.44 32.08
CA HIS A 1025 -2.91 15.50 31.10
C HIS A 1025 -3.32 16.84 31.70
N ILE A 1026 -2.36 17.77 31.75
CA ILE A 1026 -2.57 19.14 32.15
C ILE A 1026 -2.03 20.04 31.05
N SER A 1027 -2.87 20.87 30.45
CA SER A 1027 -2.47 21.87 29.47
C SER A 1027 -2.99 23.24 29.93
N ASP A 1028 -2.19 24.29 29.71
CA ASP A 1028 -2.57 25.69 29.96
C ASP A 1028 -2.26 26.50 28.70
N ARG A 1029 -3.29 27.14 28.14
CA ARG A 1029 -3.13 28.00 26.95
C ARG A 1029 -2.60 29.36 27.39
N ALA A 1030 -1.37 29.66 26.98
CA ALA A 1030 -0.69 30.91 27.29
C ALA A 1030 -1.55 32.13 26.92
N THR A 1031 -1.81 33.00 27.90
CA THR A 1031 -2.64 34.20 27.73
C THR A 1031 -1.77 35.43 27.53
N LEU A 1032 -2.10 36.24 26.52
CA LEU A 1032 -1.47 37.55 26.30
C LEU A 1032 -2.23 38.60 27.12
N LEU A 1033 -1.65 39.11 28.21
CA LEU A 1033 -2.25 40.24 28.92
C LEU A 1033 -2.16 41.52 28.08
N LYS A 1034 -3.12 42.44 28.26
CA LYS A 1034 -3.26 43.74 27.57
C LYS A 1034 -2.08 44.74 27.74
N LYS A 1035 -0.93 44.28 28.22
CA LYS A 1035 0.35 44.99 28.37
C LYS A 1035 1.57 44.14 27.95
N GLY A 1036 1.35 43.04 27.23
CA GLY A 1036 2.39 42.16 26.71
C GLY A 1036 3.02 41.21 27.73
N ILE A 1037 2.52 41.14 28.97
CA ILE A 1037 3.01 40.21 30.00
C ILE A 1037 2.44 38.82 29.79
N LEU A 1038 3.32 37.85 29.57
CA LEU A 1038 3.00 36.43 29.37
C LEU A 1038 3.26 35.67 30.68
N ILE A 1039 2.25 35.60 31.55
CA ILE A 1039 2.38 34.90 32.83
C ILE A 1039 2.09 33.41 32.61
N GLN A 1040 3.12 32.57 32.65
CA GLN A 1040 2.98 31.10 32.64
C GLN A 1040 3.24 30.51 34.03
N ARG A 1041 2.34 29.63 34.50
CA ARG A 1041 2.40 29.05 35.86
C ARG A 1041 3.21 27.76 35.89
N LYS A 1042 4.03 27.58 36.93
CA LYS A 1042 4.91 26.40 37.11
C LYS A 1042 4.18 25.26 37.81
N LEU A 1043 4.38 24.00 37.38
CA LEU A 1043 3.99 22.82 38.17
C LEU A 1043 4.80 22.78 39.48
N LYS A 1044 4.15 22.47 40.61
CA LYS A 1044 4.86 21.99 41.81
C LYS A 1044 4.99 20.46 41.75
N SER A 1045 5.64 19.87 42.75
CA SER A 1045 6.09 18.49 42.72
C SER A 1045 4.94 17.48 42.55
N LEU A 1046 5.06 16.60 41.57
CA LEU A 1046 4.25 15.41 41.36
C LEU A 1046 4.94 14.16 41.92
N ALA A 1047 6.01 14.29 42.72
CA ALA A 1047 6.78 13.15 43.21
C ALA A 1047 5.97 12.19 44.10
N SER A 1048 4.89 12.68 44.72
CA SER A 1048 4.01 11.88 45.58
C SER A 1048 3.06 10.94 44.82
N PHE A 1049 2.93 11.11 43.50
CA PHE A 1049 2.13 10.22 42.66
C PHE A 1049 2.87 8.90 42.43
N THR A 1050 2.42 7.84 43.10
CA THR A 1050 3.12 6.54 43.10
C THR A 1050 2.73 5.64 41.93
N ASN A 1051 1.60 5.92 41.27
CA ASN A 1051 1.06 5.12 40.16
C ASN A 1051 0.99 5.88 38.83
N LEU A 1052 1.43 7.13 38.77
CA LEU A 1052 1.38 7.93 37.55
C LEU A 1052 2.38 7.40 36.52
N ARG A 1053 1.88 6.86 35.42
CA ARG A 1053 2.67 6.27 34.33
C ARG A 1053 2.83 7.24 33.16
N THR A 1054 1.79 8.02 32.86
CA THR A 1054 1.79 8.95 31.74
C THR A 1054 1.53 10.36 32.25
N LEU A 1055 2.40 11.29 31.85
CA LEU A 1055 2.23 12.72 32.09
C LEU A 1055 2.26 13.47 30.77
N ARG A 1056 1.20 14.21 30.48
CA ARG A 1056 1.11 15.12 29.33
C ARG A 1056 1.02 16.55 29.82
N THR A 1057 2.00 17.38 29.48
CA THR A 1057 2.06 18.78 29.95
C THR A 1057 2.77 19.68 28.94
N SER A 1058 2.73 21.00 29.14
CA SER A 1058 3.54 21.93 28.34
C SER A 1058 4.94 22.15 28.92
N TRP A 1059 5.91 22.52 28.07
CA TRP A 1059 7.25 22.91 28.50
C TRP A 1059 7.26 24.12 29.44
N ALA A 1060 6.38 25.08 29.14
CA ALA A 1060 6.13 26.27 29.95
C ALA A 1060 5.82 25.92 31.40
N GLN A 1061 4.93 24.96 31.59
CA GLN A 1061 4.46 24.48 32.87
C GLN A 1061 5.51 23.68 33.63
N LEU A 1062 6.29 22.87 32.93
CA LEU A 1062 7.32 22.02 33.56
C LEU A 1062 8.56 22.80 34.01
N VAL A 1063 9.03 23.74 33.18
CA VAL A 1063 10.30 24.47 33.39
C VAL A 1063 10.07 25.83 34.05
N GLY A 1064 8.89 26.42 33.82
CA GLY A 1064 8.51 27.71 34.36
C GLY A 1064 9.28 28.86 33.72
N GLN A 1065 8.84 29.28 32.54
CA GLN A 1065 9.37 30.47 31.88
C GLN A 1065 8.98 31.72 32.67
N THR A 1066 9.96 32.52 33.10
CA THR A 1066 9.74 33.87 33.60
C THR A 1066 9.73 34.83 32.41
N ASP A 1067 8.59 35.50 32.21
CA ASP A 1067 8.27 36.68 31.39
C ASP A 1067 9.27 37.13 30.30
N ILE A 1068 8.81 37.25 29.05
CA ILE A 1068 9.37 38.24 28.11
C ILE A 1068 8.25 39.12 27.57
N VAL A 1069 8.20 40.34 28.10
CA VAL A 1069 7.58 41.52 27.49
C VAL A 1069 8.69 42.41 26.96
N GLY A 1070 8.51 42.91 25.74
CA GLY A 1070 8.93 44.23 25.28
C GLY A 1070 10.43 44.52 25.19
N ASP A 1071 10.92 44.86 23.98
CA ASP A 1071 12.18 45.56 23.65
C ASP A 1071 13.51 45.08 24.26
N VAL A 1072 13.51 44.07 25.12
CA VAL A 1072 14.69 43.55 25.86
C VAL A 1072 15.22 42.26 25.25
N ALA A 1073 14.55 41.73 24.22
CA ALA A 1073 15.12 40.69 23.35
C ALA A 1073 16.44 41.16 22.70
N ASP A 1074 16.62 42.47 22.52
CA ASP A 1074 17.84 43.08 21.98
C ASP A 1074 19.00 43.13 23.00
N ALA A 1075 18.74 42.94 24.30
CA ALA A 1075 19.78 42.88 25.34
C ALA A 1075 20.19 41.45 25.73
N LEU A 1076 19.39 40.42 25.41
CA LEU A 1076 19.56 39.05 25.91
C LEU A 1076 20.30 38.10 24.97
N PHE A 1077 20.78 38.59 23.82
CA PHE A 1077 21.87 37.95 23.06
C PHE A 1077 23.26 38.19 23.68
N GLY A 1078 23.30 38.57 24.96
CA GLY A 1078 24.51 38.64 25.75
C GLY A 1078 24.25 38.89 27.24
N GLN A 1079 23.65 37.93 27.95
CA GLN A 1079 24.04 37.52 29.32
C GLN A 1079 23.10 36.44 29.90
N ASP A 1080 23.65 35.72 30.89
CA ASP A 1080 23.22 34.43 31.48
C ASP A 1080 21.71 34.19 31.62
N ILE A 1081 21.27 33.05 31.06
CA ILE A 1081 19.95 32.48 31.30
C ILE A 1081 19.87 32.06 32.78
N PRO A 1082 18.84 32.47 33.56
CA PRO A 1082 18.75 32.09 34.96
C PRO A 1082 18.67 30.57 35.09
N LYS A 1083 19.53 29.99 35.95
CA LYS A 1083 19.40 28.59 36.40
C LYS A 1083 17.95 28.36 36.80
N THR A 1084 17.29 27.40 36.16
CA THR A 1084 15.98 26.89 36.57
C THR A 1084 16.03 26.61 38.07
N SER A 1085 15.25 27.36 38.86
CA SER A 1085 15.35 27.34 40.33
C SER A 1085 14.83 26.06 40.98
N ARG A 1086 14.50 25.03 40.20
CA ARG A 1086 14.00 23.72 40.63
C ARG A 1086 14.57 22.62 39.74
N GLN A 1087 15.07 21.54 40.33
CA GLN A 1087 15.46 20.37 39.57
C GLN A 1087 14.20 19.69 39.04
N ILE A 1088 14.17 19.36 37.75
CA ILE A 1088 13.03 18.67 37.13
C ILE A 1088 12.74 17.32 37.80
N THR A 1089 13.79 16.75 38.40
CA THR A 1089 13.74 15.48 39.10
C THR A 1089 13.04 15.52 40.45
N ASP A 1090 12.84 16.72 41.00
CA ASP A 1090 12.02 16.93 42.19
C ASP A 1090 10.57 17.21 41.80
N VAL A 1091 10.28 17.38 40.51
CA VAL A 1091 8.93 17.65 39.99
C VAL A 1091 8.25 16.38 39.49
N LEU A 1092 8.97 15.45 38.85
CA LEU A 1092 8.38 14.25 38.24
C LEU A 1092 8.29 13.07 39.23
N PRO A 1093 7.28 12.18 39.10
CA PRO A 1093 7.20 10.95 39.88
C PRO A 1093 8.14 9.87 39.35
N THR A 1094 8.64 9.03 40.25
CA THR A 1094 9.53 7.91 39.89
C THR A 1094 8.82 6.78 39.12
N SER A 1095 7.49 6.72 39.20
CA SER A 1095 6.63 5.76 38.51
C SER A 1095 6.44 6.03 37.02
N LEU A 1096 6.87 7.22 36.54
CA LEU A 1096 6.62 7.71 35.19
C LEU A 1096 7.24 6.81 34.12
N GLU A 1097 6.43 6.37 33.17
CA GLU A 1097 6.83 5.58 31.99
C GLU A 1097 6.94 6.44 30.73
N ARG A 1098 6.04 7.43 30.57
CA ARG A 1098 5.97 8.31 29.40
C ARG A 1098 5.77 9.76 29.82
N LEU A 1099 6.60 10.64 29.26
CA LEU A 1099 6.49 12.09 29.42
C LEU A 1099 6.23 12.74 28.06
N HIS A 1100 5.08 13.39 27.91
CA HIS A 1100 4.70 14.12 26.71
C HIS A 1100 4.76 15.63 26.97
N LEU A 1101 5.57 16.35 26.19
CA LEU A 1101 5.82 17.78 26.36
C LEU A 1101 5.52 18.55 25.09
N VAL A 1102 4.63 19.53 25.20
CA VAL A 1102 4.25 20.42 24.09
C VAL A 1102 4.65 21.87 24.33
N GLY A 1103 4.98 22.60 23.26
CA GLY A 1103 5.25 24.05 23.29
C GLY A 1103 6.72 24.42 23.08
N HIS A 1104 7.05 25.71 23.17
CA HIS A 1104 8.38 26.23 22.85
C HIS A 1104 9.26 26.39 24.11
N CYS A 1105 10.51 25.88 24.11
CA CYS A 1105 11.44 26.03 25.25
C CYS A 1105 12.91 26.06 24.83
N LYS A 1106 13.58 27.21 24.99
CA LYS A 1106 15.01 27.36 24.65
C LYS A 1106 15.94 26.50 25.53
N THR A 1107 15.55 26.21 26.77
CA THR A 1107 16.34 25.39 27.70
C THR A 1107 15.99 23.90 27.63
N ALA A 1108 15.16 23.46 26.67
CA ALA A 1108 14.77 22.05 26.50
C ALA A 1108 15.97 21.08 26.48
N PRO A 1109 17.09 21.35 25.76
CA PRO A 1109 18.24 20.44 25.78
C PRO A 1109 18.83 20.27 27.18
N ALA A 1110 18.99 21.37 27.93
CA ALA A 1110 19.54 21.34 29.30
C ALA A 1110 18.65 20.55 30.26
N VAL A 1111 17.33 20.71 30.13
CA VAL A 1111 16.32 20.01 30.94
C VAL A 1111 16.30 18.51 30.61
N ILE A 1112 16.42 18.15 29.33
CA ILE A 1112 16.54 16.75 28.88
C ILE A 1112 17.83 16.12 29.41
N PHE A 1113 18.95 16.84 29.35
CA PHE A 1113 20.22 16.36 29.90
C PHE A 1113 20.14 16.12 31.42
N GLU A 1114 19.48 17.02 32.15
CA GLU A 1114 19.28 16.86 33.60
C GLU A 1114 18.42 15.63 33.91
N LEU A 1115 17.29 15.46 33.19
CA LEU A 1115 16.38 14.33 33.37
C LEU A 1115 17.05 12.98 33.06
N LEU A 1116 17.74 12.89 31.91
CA LEU A 1116 18.45 11.68 31.48
C LEU A 1116 19.69 11.41 32.35
N GLY A 1117 20.40 12.46 32.78
CA GLY A 1117 21.52 12.35 33.73
C GLY A 1117 21.08 11.78 35.08
N GLN A 1118 19.82 11.99 35.45
CA GLN A 1118 19.20 11.44 36.65
C GLN A 1118 18.24 10.28 36.37
N LYS A 1119 18.38 9.58 35.23
CA LYS A 1119 17.51 8.44 34.83
C LYS A 1119 17.36 7.36 35.91
N HIS A 1120 18.37 7.17 36.76
CA HIS A 1120 18.31 6.23 37.88
C HIS A 1120 17.17 6.53 38.87
N ARG A 1121 16.75 7.79 39.02
CA ARG A 1121 15.56 8.19 39.80
C ARG A 1121 14.25 7.84 39.10
N PHE A 1122 14.28 7.63 37.78
CA PHE A 1122 13.12 7.32 36.93
C PHE A 1122 13.32 5.99 36.20
N PRO A 1123 13.44 4.86 36.91
CA PRO A 1123 13.79 3.57 36.30
C PRO A 1123 12.76 3.12 35.26
N ARG A 1124 11.49 3.52 35.42
CA ARG A 1124 10.39 3.15 34.54
C ARG A 1124 10.24 4.01 33.30
N LEU A 1125 10.92 5.16 33.22
CA LEU A 1125 10.82 6.05 32.06
C LEU A 1125 11.34 5.35 30.81
N LYS A 1126 10.47 5.19 29.81
CA LYS A 1126 10.73 4.53 28.52
C LYS A 1126 10.62 5.49 27.34
N CYS A 1127 9.81 6.55 27.47
CA CYS A 1127 9.47 7.41 26.34
C CYS A 1127 9.46 8.89 26.71
N LEU A 1128 10.17 9.69 25.93
CA LEU A 1128 10.09 11.16 25.90
C LEU A 1128 9.45 11.56 24.57
N ASP A 1129 8.25 12.13 24.65
CA ASP A 1129 7.46 12.55 23.50
C ASP A 1129 7.41 14.07 23.45
N LEU A 1130 8.13 14.66 22.49
CA LEU A 1130 8.43 16.09 22.45
C LEU A 1130 7.77 16.72 21.21
N GLY A 1131 6.82 17.62 21.46
CA GLY A 1131 6.08 18.39 20.47
C GLY A 1131 6.39 19.89 20.51
N TRP A 1132 6.70 20.49 19.37
CA TRP A 1132 6.94 21.95 19.28
C TRP A 1132 5.82 22.67 18.53
N GLN A 1133 5.11 23.59 19.17
CA GLN A 1133 4.13 24.46 18.52
C GLN A 1133 4.84 25.66 17.87
N ARG A 1134 4.58 25.92 16.58
CA ARG A 1134 4.95 27.20 15.93
C ARG A 1134 4.04 28.30 16.50
N ASN A 1135 4.58 29.16 17.36
CA ASN A 1135 3.92 30.42 17.66
C ASN A 1135 3.99 31.30 16.41
N PHE A 1136 2.84 31.69 15.87
CA PHE A 1136 2.73 32.68 14.79
C PHE A 1136 3.18 34.05 15.33
N TYR A 1137 4.46 34.39 15.14
CA TYR A 1137 4.89 35.78 15.17
C TYR A 1137 4.50 36.40 13.83
N LEU A 1138 3.62 37.39 13.86
CA LEU A 1138 2.89 37.86 12.68
C LEU A 1138 3.73 38.54 11.59
N ASP A 1139 5.03 38.84 11.77
CA ASP A 1139 5.70 39.78 10.84
C ASP A 1139 7.17 39.50 10.45
N LYS A 1140 7.72 38.27 10.56
CA LYS A 1140 9.09 38.00 10.03
C LYS A 1140 9.21 36.68 9.26
N LEU A 1141 9.05 36.81 7.94
CA LEU A 1141 9.71 36.07 6.85
C LEU A 1141 11.23 36.43 6.89
N ILE A 1142 12.27 35.61 6.66
CA ILE A 1142 12.52 34.36 5.90
C ILE A 1142 13.80 33.65 6.49
N PRO A 1143 14.57 32.76 5.80
CA PRO A 1143 14.95 31.43 6.28
C PRO A 1143 16.47 31.29 6.57
N GLU A 1144 16.95 30.10 6.90
CA GLU A 1144 18.16 29.50 6.31
C GLU A 1144 18.35 28.09 6.92
N ASP A 1145 18.36 27.09 6.03
CA ASP A 1145 18.68 25.68 6.27
C ASP A 1145 17.60 24.77 6.96
N PRO A 1146 16.93 23.86 6.21
CA PRO A 1146 15.96 22.90 6.77
C PRO A 1146 16.59 21.72 7.54
N HIS A 1147 17.92 21.69 7.73
CA HIS A 1147 18.61 20.59 8.42
C HIS A 1147 18.95 20.86 9.89
N PHE A 1148 18.48 21.95 10.48
CA PHE A 1148 18.67 22.25 11.91
C PHE A 1148 17.35 22.62 12.60
N HIS A 1149 17.00 21.89 13.66
CA HIS A 1149 15.90 22.28 14.54
C HIS A 1149 16.32 23.54 15.32
N HIS A 1150 15.63 24.68 15.16
CA HIS A 1150 16.03 26.00 15.72
C HIS A 1150 16.28 26.04 17.26
N GLN A 1151 15.84 25.03 18.01
CA GLN A 1151 16.06 24.94 19.47
C GLN A 1151 17.21 24.00 19.90
N PHE A 1152 17.80 23.23 18.98
CA PHE A 1152 18.95 22.37 19.28
C PHE A 1152 20.09 22.74 18.34
N SER A 1153 21.24 23.09 18.88
CA SER A 1153 22.47 22.97 18.10
C SER A 1153 22.68 21.49 17.70
N LYS A 1154 23.38 21.25 16.59
CA LYS A 1154 23.76 19.88 16.19
C LYS A 1154 24.50 19.14 17.31
N ALA A 1155 25.29 19.84 18.10
CA ALA A 1155 25.96 19.26 19.26
C ALA A 1155 24.97 18.83 20.35
N GLU A 1156 23.97 19.66 20.65
CA GLU A 1156 22.95 19.35 21.65
C GLU A 1156 22.00 18.22 21.22
N ALA A 1157 21.60 18.20 19.95
CA ALA A 1157 20.75 17.14 19.40
C ALA A 1157 21.47 15.78 19.45
N LEU A 1158 22.73 15.73 19.00
CA LEU A 1158 23.54 14.51 19.06
C LEU A 1158 23.77 14.05 20.51
N LYS A 1159 23.97 15.01 21.43
CA LYS A 1159 24.10 14.71 22.86
C LYS A 1159 22.79 14.16 23.45
N CYS A 1160 21.63 14.71 23.09
CA CYS A 1160 20.32 14.20 23.57
C CYS A 1160 20.09 12.78 23.06
N LEU A 1161 20.32 12.52 21.77
CA LEU A 1161 20.19 11.20 21.18
C LEU A 1161 21.13 10.18 21.82
N SER A 1162 22.37 10.57 22.11
CA SER A 1162 23.32 9.71 22.83
C SER A 1162 22.82 9.39 24.24
N MET A 1163 22.40 10.40 25.00
CA MET A 1163 21.91 10.21 26.37
C MET A 1163 20.62 9.39 26.43
N CYS A 1164 19.71 9.55 25.46
CA CYS A 1164 18.49 8.74 25.34
C CYS A 1164 18.85 7.27 25.04
N ARG A 1165 19.78 7.03 24.11
CA ARG A 1165 20.27 5.68 23.77
C ARG A 1165 20.94 5.01 24.97
N GLU A 1166 21.76 5.75 25.71
CA GLU A 1166 22.41 5.26 26.93
C GLU A 1166 21.43 4.99 28.06
N ALA A 1167 20.37 5.80 28.18
CA ALA A 1167 19.33 5.66 29.18
C ALA A 1167 18.25 4.61 28.83
N GLY A 1168 18.27 4.03 27.62
CA GLY A 1168 17.23 3.12 27.14
C GLY A 1168 15.86 3.78 26.98
N VAL A 1169 15.85 5.07 26.64
CA VAL A 1169 14.65 5.91 26.50
C VAL A 1169 14.44 6.23 25.03
N GLU A 1170 13.26 5.91 24.52
CA GLU A 1170 12.81 6.33 23.19
C GLU A 1170 12.50 7.82 23.21
N MET A 1171 12.99 8.55 22.21
CA MET A 1171 12.71 9.98 22.05
C MET A 1171 11.94 10.19 20.74
N ILE A 1172 10.72 10.68 20.86
CA ILE A 1172 9.86 11.05 19.75
C ILE A 1172 9.91 12.58 19.65
N ILE A 1173 10.23 13.07 18.46
CA ILE A 1173 10.33 14.51 18.16
C ILE A 1173 9.35 14.78 17.03
N TRP A 1174 8.37 15.65 17.26
CA TRP A 1174 7.43 16.08 16.24
C TRP A 1174 7.20 17.59 16.29
N ASN A 1175 7.14 18.21 15.12
CA ASN A 1175 6.73 19.60 15.02
C ASN A 1175 5.22 19.65 14.88
N SER A 1176 4.57 20.47 15.70
CA SER A 1176 3.24 21.00 15.42
C SER A 1176 3.37 22.08 14.33
N VAL A 1177 3.77 21.66 13.13
CA VAL A 1177 3.10 22.17 11.94
C VAL A 1177 1.91 21.25 11.79
N HIS A 1178 0.71 21.81 11.56
CA HIS A 1178 -0.54 21.06 11.36
C HIS A 1178 -0.31 19.62 10.92
N ALA A 1179 -0.86 18.66 11.67
CA ALA A 1179 -0.83 17.22 11.44
C ALA A 1179 -1.41 16.85 10.06
N SER A 1180 -0.67 17.23 9.03
CA SER A 1180 -0.91 17.00 7.62
C SER A 1180 0.49 16.94 7.00
N LYS A 1181 0.92 15.71 6.70
CA LYS A 1181 2.20 15.33 6.08
C LYS A 1181 3.42 15.32 7.01
N THR A 1182 3.64 14.19 7.66
CA THR A 1182 4.94 13.51 7.64
C THR A 1182 4.76 12.02 7.81
#